data_AF-A0A9W9TR45-F1
#
_entry.id   AF-A0A9W9TR45-F1
#
_cell.length_a   1.000
_cell.length_b   1.000
_cell.length_c   1.000
_cell.angle_alpha   90.00
_cell.angle_beta   90.00
_cell.angle_gamma   90.00
#
_symmetry.space_group_name_H-M   'P 1'
#
loop_
_entity.id
_entity.type
_entity.pdbx_description
1 polymer ?
#
loop_
_entity_poly.entity_id
_entity_poly.type
_entity_poly.pdbx_seq_one_letter_code
_entity_poly.pdbx_strand_id
1 'polypeptide(L)'
;MQPSEGAQIDLGKAQVIDRVPKVIKELKFGVLTNDDIVGQAVVEVSDRKFFDLDRDRAVVAHGPLDARMGISNKTAICQTCGYHLKECNGHFGHVRLVLPAFHVGYFKRVIGVLQEICKECSRILLPEAERRSFLREMRRPGLDNLRRTQIAKRINERCRKTRECGHCGAINGVVKKVGSSALKITHDKFRAFNASTSVKKQPPLSKQVFDDSFSEARHSNAEVEKHFKKAQDDLNALRVLKLFKKISDSDCELIGLDPKEARPEMFLWQFIPAPPVCIRPSVGQDAASTEDDLTAKLGDIVQSNINLKNSLLKGAPVQTIMECWDYMQLQIAVYINSDVPGLNKADLGKPIRGFVQRLKGKQGRFRGNLSGKRVDFSGRTVISPDPNLRVDEVAVPELVAKNMTYPEVVTRYNIEKLRERVRNGSTKWPGANYLYKKGSTFRTMLKYGSLKHMASELQEGDKVERHIEDGDIVLFNRQPSLHKLSILSHFARVRPHRTFRLNECVCNPYNADFDGDEMNLHVPQTEEARAEAMELMGVKNNLATPKNGEPIIAAIQDFISAAFLMSSKDRFFDRASFTQICLYMLGPQIRFDLPPPSVLKPQMLWTGKQVFNILMRPNKDDPVLVNLDAACRQFKQPKDGQPKDLDPNDAWLVIRNSEVMCGVMDKSTIGEGKKDNVFYIMLRDYGPPAAAEGMNRLSKLSARWFTNMGFSIGITDVYPSERLVQSKNDLVETAYAACDEVIAKYKAGTLEKYPGCDELQTMENQLSGILSKVRQQAGDECIAQLSKYNSPLIMATSGSKGSSINVSQMVALVGQQIIGGQRVLDGFQDRTLPHFPKNARQPPL
;
A
#
# COMPACT_ATOMS: atom_id res chain seq x y z
N MET A 1 -26.78 0.35 29.93
CA MET A 1 -27.80 1.39 30.15
C MET A 1 -28.23 1.92 28.79
N GLN A 2 -29.45 1.60 28.36
CA GLN A 2 -30.08 2.26 27.21
C GLN A 2 -30.41 3.71 27.61
N PRO A 3 -30.21 4.71 26.74
CA PRO A 3 -30.61 6.08 27.05
C PRO A 3 -32.14 6.20 26.97
N SER A 4 -32.68 6.94 27.93
CA SER A 4 -34.11 7.24 28.09
C SER A 4 -34.70 7.93 26.86
N GLU A 5 -35.79 7.37 26.35
CA GLU A 5 -36.69 8.03 25.41
C GLU A 5 -37.31 9.27 26.06
N GLY A 6 -37.33 10.39 25.32
CA GLY A 6 -38.20 11.53 25.65
C GLY A 6 -37.55 12.79 26.20
N ALA A 7 -36.39 13.22 25.67
CA ALA A 7 -36.03 14.64 25.75
C ALA A 7 -36.80 15.40 24.66
N GLN A 8 -37.86 16.10 25.05
CA GLN A 8 -38.60 17.00 24.18
C GLN A 8 -37.69 18.18 23.82
N ILE A 9 -37.06 18.11 22.66
CA ILE A 9 -36.23 19.20 22.12
C ILE A 9 -37.19 20.34 21.76
N ASP A 10 -37.07 21.46 22.46
CA ASP A 10 -37.74 22.71 22.11
C ASP A 10 -37.18 23.21 20.77
N LEU A 11 -37.83 22.80 19.68
CA LEU A 11 -37.54 23.26 18.32
C LEU A 11 -38.12 24.66 18.14
N GLY A 12 -37.58 25.63 18.88
CA GLY A 12 -37.81 27.04 18.61
C GLY A 12 -37.52 27.31 17.14
N LYS A 13 -38.55 27.73 16.38
CA LYS A 13 -38.56 28.06 14.93
C LYS A 13 -37.24 27.71 14.23
N ALA A 14 -37.02 26.41 13.98
CA ALA A 14 -35.86 25.98 13.22
C ALA A 14 -35.91 26.69 11.86
N GLN A 15 -34.94 27.56 11.58
CA GLN A 15 -34.74 28.12 10.25
C GLN A 15 -34.73 26.94 9.28
N VAL A 16 -35.64 26.93 8.31
CA VAL A 16 -35.65 25.93 7.25
C VAL A 16 -34.33 26.10 6.49
N ILE A 17 -33.36 25.22 6.77
CA ILE A 17 -32.10 25.21 6.04
C ILE A 17 -32.44 24.68 4.63
N ASP A 18 -32.42 25.56 3.63
CA ASP A 18 -32.73 25.26 2.22
C ASP A 18 -31.89 24.08 1.65
N ARG A 19 -30.72 23.81 2.24
CA ARG A 19 -29.82 22.73 1.83
C ARG A 19 -29.41 21.84 3.00
N VAL A 20 -30.16 20.76 3.20
CA VAL A 20 -29.82 19.71 4.18
C VAL A 20 -28.54 18.98 3.73
N PRO A 21 -27.55 18.75 4.63
CA PRO A 21 -26.38 17.95 4.30
C PRO A 21 -26.80 16.51 3.99
N LYS A 22 -26.43 16.00 2.80
CA LYS A 22 -26.74 14.64 2.36
C LYS A 22 -25.47 13.79 2.32
N VAL A 23 -25.61 12.51 2.64
CA VAL A 23 -24.54 11.51 2.52
C VAL A 23 -24.85 10.59 1.34
N ILE A 24 -23.83 10.26 0.55
CA ILE A 24 -23.96 9.32 -0.57
C ILE A 24 -24.24 7.92 0.00
N LYS A 25 -25.44 7.38 -0.28
CA LYS A 25 -25.86 6.05 0.18
C LYS A 25 -25.41 4.92 -0.74
N GLU A 26 -25.55 5.14 -2.05
CA GLU A 26 -25.26 4.13 -3.07
C GLU A 26 -24.79 4.80 -4.38
N LEU A 27 -24.04 4.03 -5.18
CA LEU A 27 -23.63 4.41 -6.53
C LEU A 27 -24.27 3.42 -7.51
N LYS A 28 -25.15 3.92 -8.38
CA LYS A 28 -25.82 3.13 -9.41
C LYS A 28 -25.06 3.27 -10.73
N PHE A 29 -24.54 2.16 -11.24
CA PHE A 29 -23.86 2.14 -12.55
C PHE A 29 -24.87 1.85 -13.66
N GLY A 30 -24.84 2.66 -14.71
CA GLY A 30 -25.70 2.54 -15.90
C GLY A 30 -24.95 2.92 -17.18
N VAL A 31 -25.67 2.97 -18.30
CA VAL A 31 -25.14 3.43 -19.60
C VAL A 31 -25.86 4.70 -19.98
N LEU A 32 -25.13 5.73 -20.42
CA LEU A 32 -25.74 6.97 -20.88
C LEU A 32 -26.54 6.74 -22.17
N THR A 33 -27.76 7.24 -22.20
CA THR A 33 -28.55 7.27 -23.44
C THR A 33 -28.02 8.36 -24.38
N ASN A 34 -28.42 8.31 -25.65
CA ASN A 34 -28.06 9.38 -26.59
C ASN A 34 -28.62 10.73 -26.13
N ASP A 35 -29.84 10.73 -25.58
CA ASP A 35 -30.50 11.94 -25.09
C ASP A 35 -29.80 12.48 -23.84
N ASP A 36 -29.26 11.61 -22.97
CA ASP A 36 -28.43 12.04 -21.83
C ASP A 36 -27.10 12.62 -22.27
N ILE A 37 -26.47 12.06 -23.31
CA ILE A 37 -25.20 12.56 -23.87
C ILE A 37 -25.42 13.96 -24.47
N VAL A 38 -26.50 14.15 -25.22
CA VAL A 38 -26.84 15.45 -25.82
C VAL A 38 -27.32 16.43 -24.75
N GLY A 39 -28.13 15.99 -23.80
CA GLY A 39 -28.71 16.84 -22.75
C GLY A 39 -27.68 17.39 -21.77
N GLN A 40 -26.60 16.65 -21.49
CA GLN A 40 -25.50 17.16 -20.66
C GLN A 40 -24.46 17.98 -21.46
N ALA A 41 -24.49 17.92 -22.79
CA ALA A 41 -23.50 18.56 -23.64
C ALA A 41 -23.84 20.03 -23.91
N VAL A 42 -22.84 20.90 -23.76
CA VAL A 42 -23.00 22.35 -24.01
C VAL A 42 -22.60 22.76 -25.43
N VAL A 43 -21.88 21.90 -26.14
CA VAL A 43 -21.40 22.16 -27.51
C VAL A 43 -21.33 20.88 -28.33
N GLU A 44 -21.70 20.97 -29.60
CA GLU A 44 -21.37 19.96 -30.61
C GLU A 44 -19.98 20.27 -31.18
N VAL A 45 -19.05 19.33 -31.01
CA VAL A 45 -17.68 19.43 -31.52
C VAL A 45 -17.67 18.92 -32.96
N SER A 46 -17.56 19.85 -33.91
CA SER A 46 -17.67 19.59 -35.35
C SER A 46 -16.44 20.02 -36.15
N ASP A 47 -15.51 20.79 -35.57
CA ASP A 47 -14.26 21.17 -36.21
C ASP A 47 -13.08 20.41 -35.58
N ARG A 48 -12.07 20.09 -36.40
CA ARG A 48 -10.79 19.50 -35.96
C ARG A 48 -9.87 20.56 -35.35
N LYS A 49 -9.91 21.80 -35.86
CA LYS A 49 -8.93 22.84 -35.51
C LYS A 49 -8.98 23.15 -34.01
N PHE A 50 -7.81 23.22 -33.38
CA PHE A 50 -7.69 23.60 -31.97
C PHE A 50 -7.65 25.13 -31.80
N PHE A 51 -6.80 25.76 -32.61
CA PHE A 51 -6.52 27.20 -32.56
C PHE A 51 -6.69 27.83 -33.92
N ASP A 52 -7.17 29.07 -33.93
CA ASP A 52 -7.24 29.92 -35.09
C ASP A 52 -5.90 30.65 -35.22
N LEU A 53 -5.11 30.26 -36.22
CA LEU A 53 -3.78 30.84 -36.47
C LEU A 53 -3.87 32.30 -36.90
N ASP A 54 -5.01 32.71 -37.47
CA ASP A 54 -5.23 34.07 -37.98
C ASP A 54 -5.69 35.02 -36.86
N ARG A 55 -6.14 34.49 -35.72
CA ARG A 55 -6.62 35.25 -34.56
C ARG A 55 -5.81 34.96 -33.29
N ASP A 56 -4.52 35.28 -33.31
CA ASP A 56 -3.63 35.20 -32.14
C ASP A 56 -3.67 33.84 -31.41
N ARG A 57 -3.81 32.74 -32.17
CA ARG A 57 -3.99 31.38 -31.63
C ARG A 57 -5.16 31.25 -30.65
N ALA A 58 -6.22 32.02 -30.84
CA ALA A 58 -7.45 31.89 -30.08
C ALA A 58 -8.06 30.50 -30.30
N VAL A 59 -8.74 29.98 -29.28
CA VAL A 59 -9.43 28.69 -29.37
C VAL A 59 -10.57 28.77 -30.38
N VAL A 60 -10.64 27.78 -31.28
CA VAL A 60 -11.68 27.70 -32.32
C VAL A 60 -13.02 27.28 -31.71
N ALA A 61 -14.10 28.00 -32.07
CA ALA A 61 -15.46 27.61 -31.72
C ALA A 61 -15.85 26.29 -32.38
N HIS A 62 -16.56 25.42 -31.67
CA HIS A 62 -16.90 24.05 -32.11
C HIS A 62 -15.69 23.13 -32.32
N GLY A 63 -14.49 23.55 -31.88
CA GLY A 63 -13.30 22.74 -31.84
C GLY A 63 -13.16 21.94 -30.53
N PRO A 64 -12.15 21.05 -30.43
CA PRO A 64 -11.96 20.18 -29.26
C PRO A 64 -11.65 20.91 -27.95
N LEU A 65 -11.21 22.17 -27.99
CA LEU A 65 -10.82 22.97 -26.82
C LEU A 65 -11.79 24.11 -26.50
N ASP A 66 -12.98 24.13 -27.13
CA ASP A 66 -13.97 25.22 -27.00
C ASP A 66 -14.16 25.68 -25.55
N ALA A 67 -14.10 26.99 -25.32
CA ALA A 67 -14.15 27.61 -24.00
C ALA A 67 -15.47 27.36 -23.24
N ARG A 68 -16.53 26.93 -23.93
CA ARG A 68 -17.78 26.43 -23.33
C ARG A 68 -17.57 25.12 -22.56
N MET A 69 -16.63 24.27 -22.97
CA MET A 69 -16.31 22.99 -22.31
C MET A 69 -15.42 23.14 -21.07
N GLY A 70 -15.02 24.37 -20.75
CA GLY A 70 -14.10 24.70 -19.67
C GLY A 70 -12.82 25.34 -20.20
N ILE A 71 -11.90 25.59 -19.28
CA ILE A 71 -10.64 26.29 -19.54
C ILE A 71 -9.47 25.51 -18.97
N SER A 72 -8.30 25.64 -19.59
CA SER A 72 -7.02 25.10 -19.07
C SER A 72 -6.06 26.19 -18.59
N ASN A 73 -6.33 27.45 -18.94
CA ASN A 73 -5.49 28.59 -18.57
C ASN A 73 -6.03 29.29 -17.32
N LYS A 74 -5.16 29.86 -16.49
CA LYS A 74 -5.52 30.56 -15.26
C LYS A 74 -6.20 31.91 -15.51
N THR A 75 -5.87 32.58 -16.62
CA THR A 75 -6.39 33.91 -16.97
C THR A 75 -7.74 33.86 -17.68
N ALA A 76 -8.03 32.76 -18.38
CA ALA A 76 -9.27 32.59 -19.10
C ALA A 76 -10.46 32.43 -18.14
N ILE A 77 -11.66 32.66 -18.67
CA ILE A 77 -12.93 32.48 -17.99
C ILE A 77 -13.77 31.51 -18.82
N CYS A 78 -14.45 30.57 -18.18
CA CYS A 78 -15.33 29.65 -18.89
C CYS A 78 -16.58 30.37 -19.40
N GLN A 79 -16.92 30.17 -20.68
CA GLN A 79 -18.08 30.83 -21.29
C GLN A 79 -19.43 30.27 -20.81
N THR A 80 -19.44 29.09 -20.19
CA THR A 80 -20.68 28.45 -19.71
C THR A 80 -20.99 28.83 -18.26
N CYS A 81 -20.02 28.70 -17.36
CA CYS A 81 -20.25 28.93 -15.92
C CYS A 81 -19.69 30.27 -15.40
N GLY A 82 -18.90 31.01 -16.19
CA GLY A 82 -18.32 32.29 -15.77
C GLY A 82 -17.21 32.19 -14.71
N TYR A 83 -16.82 30.98 -14.30
CA TYR A 83 -15.80 30.75 -13.29
C TYR A 83 -14.40 30.56 -13.88
N HIS A 84 -13.40 30.82 -13.04
CA HIS A 84 -11.98 30.53 -13.31
C HIS A 84 -11.64 29.04 -13.10
N LEU A 85 -10.41 28.65 -13.44
CA LEU A 85 -9.95 27.26 -13.47
C LEU A 85 -10.17 26.47 -12.17
N LYS A 86 -10.05 27.12 -11.00
CA LYS A 86 -10.20 26.44 -9.69
C LYS A 86 -11.64 26.09 -9.33
N GLU A 87 -12.59 26.88 -9.83
CA GLU A 87 -14.01 26.81 -9.47
C GLU A 87 -14.85 26.18 -10.60
N CYS A 88 -14.35 26.21 -11.83
CA CYS A 88 -14.99 25.57 -12.97
C CYS A 88 -14.94 24.05 -12.86
N ASN A 89 -16.12 23.42 -12.77
CA ASN A 89 -16.25 21.96 -12.76
C ASN A 89 -15.97 21.30 -14.13
N GLY A 90 -16.00 22.10 -15.21
CA GLY A 90 -15.91 21.63 -16.58
C GLY A 90 -17.27 21.16 -17.14
N HIS A 91 -17.43 21.25 -18.47
CA HIS A 91 -18.68 20.93 -19.15
C HIS A 91 -18.44 19.96 -20.31
N PHE A 92 -19.32 18.97 -20.47
CA PHE A 92 -19.22 18.01 -21.55
C PHE A 92 -19.63 18.65 -22.88
N GLY A 93 -19.02 18.18 -23.97
CA GLY A 93 -19.52 18.37 -25.32
C GLY A 93 -19.96 17.03 -25.88
N HIS A 94 -20.37 17.00 -27.15
CA HIS A 94 -20.59 15.75 -27.85
C HIS A 94 -20.10 15.80 -29.30
N VAL A 95 -19.78 14.64 -29.86
CA VAL A 95 -19.50 14.45 -31.29
C VAL A 95 -20.59 13.57 -31.87
N ARG A 96 -21.31 14.06 -32.87
CA ARG A 96 -22.34 13.30 -33.59
C ARG A 96 -21.71 12.48 -34.71
N LEU A 97 -21.81 11.15 -34.62
CA LEU A 97 -21.28 10.26 -35.65
C LEU A 97 -22.24 10.12 -36.83
N VAL A 98 -21.68 10.05 -38.04
CA VAL A 98 -22.46 9.85 -39.28
C VAL A 98 -22.98 8.42 -39.38
N LEU A 99 -22.12 7.45 -39.04
CA LEU A 99 -22.47 6.03 -38.92
C LEU A 99 -22.15 5.52 -37.51
N PRO A 100 -22.95 4.60 -36.94
CA PRO A 100 -22.70 4.10 -35.60
C PRO A 100 -21.40 3.29 -35.52
N ALA A 101 -20.79 3.25 -34.34
CA ALA A 101 -19.56 2.52 -34.06
C ALA A 101 -19.72 1.58 -32.87
N PHE A 102 -18.95 0.49 -32.85
CA PHE A 102 -18.91 -0.40 -31.69
C PHE A 102 -18.09 0.22 -30.55
N HIS A 103 -18.64 0.25 -29.34
CA HIS A 103 -17.86 0.59 -28.16
C HIS A 103 -16.91 -0.57 -27.80
N VAL A 104 -15.60 -0.31 -27.76
CA VAL A 104 -14.57 -1.34 -27.52
C VAL A 104 -14.74 -2.09 -26.19
N GLY A 105 -15.06 -1.39 -25.10
CA GLY A 105 -15.37 -1.98 -23.79
C GLY A 105 -16.59 -2.91 -23.78
N TYR A 106 -17.66 -2.57 -24.51
CA TYR A 106 -18.87 -3.40 -24.59
C TYR A 106 -18.82 -4.44 -25.71
N PHE A 107 -17.80 -4.45 -26.57
CA PHE A 107 -17.74 -5.32 -27.75
C PHE A 107 -17.93 -6.81 -27.44
N LYS A 108 -17.30 -7.32 -26.37
CA LYS A 108 -17.50 -8.72 -25.92
C LYS A 108 -18.95 -8.98 -25.50
N ARG A 109 -19.59 -8.01 -24.87
CA ARG A 109 -20.98 -8.10 -24.43
C ARG A 109 -21.94 -8.04 -25.62
N VAL A 110 -21.70 -7.15 -26.58
CA VAL A 110 -22.45 -7.07 -27.85
C VAL A 110 -22.46 -8.43 -28.56
N ILE A 111 -21.31 -9.11 -28.65
CA ILE A 111 -21.23 -10.47 -29.20
C ILE A 111 -22.07 -11.46 -28.38
N GLY A 112 -22.02 -11.38 -27.05
CA GLY A 112 -22.85 -12.20 -26.16
C GLY A 112 -24.35 -12.03 -26.41
N VAL A 113 -24.83 -10.79 -26.50
CA VAL A 113 -26.24 -10.48 -26.80
C VAL A 113 -26.61 -10.99 -28.19
N LEU A 114 -25.77 -10.77 -29.20
CA LEU A 114 -25.99 -11.29 -30.55
C LEU A 114 -26.04 -12.82 -30.60
N GLN A 115 -25.39 -13.53 -29.68
CA GLN A 115 -25.50 -14.99 -29.57
C GLN A 115 -26.80 -15.44 -28.90
N GLU A 116 -27.42 -14.59 -28.08
CA GLU A 116 -28.64 -14.88 -27.33
C GLU A 116 -29.92 -14.60 -28.14
N ILE A 117 -29.88 -13.67 -29.11
CA ILE A 117 -31.06 -13.29 -29.91
C ILE A 117 -31.08 -13.91 -31.32
N CYS A 118 -32.27 -13.94 -31.91
CA CYS A 118 -32.48 -14.25 -33.32
C CYS A 118 -32.08 -13.08 -34.23
N LYS A 119 -31.39 -13.35 -35.35
CA LYS A 119 -30.84 -12.30 -36.22
C LYS A 119 -31.86 -11.75 -37.24
N GLU A 120 -33.09 -12.26 -37.21
CA GLU A 120 -34.18 -11.80 -38.07
C GLU A 120 -35.29 -11.11 -37.25
N CYS A 121 -35.81 -11.77 -36.20
CA CYS A 121 -36.88 -11.23 -35.36
C CYS A 121 -36.43 -10.60 -34.02
N SER A 122 -35.13 -10.63 -33.68
CA SER A 122 -34.56 -10.09 -32.44
C SER A 122 -35.08 -10.66 -31.11
N ARG A 123 -35.97 -11.67 -31.12
CA ARG A 123 -36.36 -12.38 -29.89
C ARG A 123 -35.25 -13.28 -29.35
N ILE A 124 -35.24 -13.51 -28.05
CA ILE A 124 -34.29 -14.41 -27.39
C ILE A 124 -34.48 -15.87 -27.86
N LEU A 125 -33.39 -16.61 -28.07
CA LEU A 125 -33.36 -17.98 -28.57
C LEU A 125 -33.61 -19.03 -27.45
N LEU A 126 -34.66 -18.80 -26.66
CA LEU A 126 -35.13 -19.71 -25.62
C LEU A 126 -36.56 -20.20 -25.92
N PRO A 127 -36.86 -21.48 -25.64
CA PRO A 127 -38.23 -21.95 -25.55
C PRO A 127 -39.03 -21.20 -24.49
N GLU A 128 -40.33 -21.02 -24.68
CA GLU A 128 -41.16 -20.19 -23.79
C GLU A 128 -41.20 -20.70 -22.34
N ALA A 129 -41.23 -22.02 -22.14
CA ALA A 129 -41.20 -22.63 -20.81
C ALA A 129 -39.91 -22.27 -20.03
N GLU A 130 -38.75 -22.39 -20.69
CA GLU A 130 -37.45 -22.04 -20.11
C GLU A 130 -37.32 -20.53 -19.88
N ARG A 131 -37.80 -19.72 -20.83
CA ARG A 131 -37.85 -18.25 -20.73
C ARG A 131 -38.56 -17.81 -19.44
N ARG A 132 -39.73 -18.38 -19.14
CA ARG A 132 -40.48 -18.10 -17.90
C ARG A 132 -39.78 -18.60 -16.64
N SER A 133 -39.05 -19.71 -16.71
CA SER A 133 -38.26 -20.23 -15.58
C SER A 133 -37.11 -19.28 -15.23
N PHE A 134 -36.32 -18.88 -16.22
CA PHE A 134 -35.19 -17.97 -16.00
C PHE A 134 -35.62 -16.57 -15.56
N LEU A 135 -36.75 -16.05 -16.06
CA LEU A 135 -37.32 -14.79 -15.57
C LEU A 135 -37.67 -14.87 -14.08
N ARG A 136 -38.28 -15.99 -13.64
CA ARG A 136 -38.58 -16.21 -12.22
C ARG A 136 -37.32 -16.29 -11.37
N GLU A 137 -36.26 -16.90 -11.87
CA GLU A 137 -34.96 -16.94 -11.19
C GLU A 137 -34.29 -15.56 -11.09
N MET A 138 -34.33 -14.77 -12.16
CA MET A 138 -33.73 -13.43 -12.23
C MET A 138 -34.44 -12.40 -11.35
N ARG A 139 -35.74 -12.57 -11.12
CA ARG A 139 -36.57 -11.68 -10.30
C ARG A 139 -36.65 -12.07 -8.82
N ARG A 140 -35.88 -13.08 -8.38
CA ARG A 140 -35.84 -13.45 -6.96
C ARG A 140 -35.29 -12.28 -6.13
N PRO A 141 -35.94 -11.90 -5.02
CA PRO A 141 -35.40 -10.87 -4.13
C PRO A 141 -34.08 -11.35 -3.49
N GLY A 142 -33.15 -10.41 -3.26
CA GLY A 142 -31.85 -10.72 -2.64
C GLY A 142 -30.86 -11.47 -3.55
N LEU A 143 -31.02 -11.38 -4.88
CA LEU A 143 -30.11 -12.05 -5.81
C LEU A 143 -28.72 -11.41 -5.82
N ASP A 144 -27.72 -12.15 -5.36
CA ASP A 144 -26.31 -11.74 -5.43
C ASP A 144 -25.80 -11.68 -6.89
N ASN A 145 -24.82 -10.80 -7.13
CA ASN A 145 -24.23 -10.55 -8.44
C ASN A 145 -23.57 -11.80 -9.05
N LEU A 146 -22.94 -12.65 -8.23
CA LEU A 146 -22.33 -13.90 -8.70
C LEU A 146 -23.40 -14.84 -9.26
N ARG A 147 -24.51 -15.02 -8.52
CA ARG A 147 -25.64 -15.85 -8.94
C ARG A 147 -26.31 -15.30 -10.20
N ARG A 148 -26.51 -13.98 -10.27
CA ARG A 148 -27.02 -13.31 -11.48
C ARG A 148 -26.15 -13.59 -12.70
N THR A 149 -24.83 -13.51 -12.54
CA THR A 149 -23.86 -13.79 -13.61
C THR A 149 -23.89 -15.26 -14.04
N GLN A 150 -24.03 -16.19 -13.09
CA GLN A 150 -24.18 -17.62 -13.39
C GLN A 150 -25.47 -17.94 -14.14
N ILE A 151 -26.60 -17.32 -13.77
CA ILE A 151 -27.87 -17.44 -14.48
C ILE A 151 -27.71 -16.92 -15.92
N ALA A 152 -27.17 -15.72 -16.10
CA ALA A 152 -26.93 -15.14 -17.43
C ALA A 152 -26.01 -16.03 -18.30
N LYS A 153 -24.99 -16.66 -17.70
CA LYS A 153 -24.12 -17.62 -18.40
C LYS A 153 -24.88 -18.88 -18.84
N ARG A 154 -25.74 -19.45 -17.98
CA ARG A 154 -26.59 -20.60 -18.32
C ARG A 154 -27.54 -20.28 -19.47
N ILE A 155 -28.13 -19.08 -19.45
CA ILE A 155 -28.98 -18.56 -20.54
C ILE A 155 -28.17 -18.49 -21.85
N ASN A 156 -26.99 -17.87 -21.83
CA ASN A 156 -26.13 -17.74 -23.01
C ASN A 156 -25.74 -19.11 -23.61
N GLU A 157 -25.34 -20.07 -22.78
CA GLU A 157 -24.98 -21.43 -23.21
C GLU A 157 -26.16 -22.17 -23.83
N ARG A 158 -27.37 -21.99 -23.28
CA ARG A 158 -28.60 -22.57 -23.82
C ARG A 158 -28.95 -21.96 -25.18
N CYS A 159 -28.96 -20.63 -25.30
CA CYS A 159 -29.25 -19.92 -26.55
C CYS A 159 -28.28 -20.30 -27.67
N ARG A 160 -26.98 -20.48 -27.37
CA ARG A 160 -25.97 -20.91 -28.35
C ARG A 160 -26.21 -22.30 -28.91
N LYS A 161 -26.96 -23.17 -28.22
CA LYS A 161 -27.32 -24.52 -28.69
C LYS A 161 -28.57 -24.52 -29.56
N THR A 162 -29.43 -23.53 -29.42
CA THR A 162 -30.65 -23.36 -30.24
C THR A 162 -30.26 -23.06 -31.69
N ARG A 163 -30.80 -23.83 -32.64
CA ARG A 163 -30.49 -23.71 -34.08
C ARG A 163 -31.59 -23.02 -34.87
N GLU A 164 -32.84 -23.20 -34.46
CA GLU A 164 -34.00 -22.61 -35.11
C GLU A 164 -34.75 -21.72 -34.12
N CYS A 165 -35.24 -20.57 -34.59
CA CYS A 165 -36.00 -19.66 -33.75
C CYS A 165 -37.42 -20.20 -33.56
N GLY A 166 -37.84 -20.40 -32.32
CA GLY A 166 -39.20 -20.85 -32.00
C GLY A 166 -40.31 -19.84 -32.33
N HIS A 167 -39.98 -18.62 -32.76
CA HIS A 167 -40.95 -17.59 -33.13
C HIS A 167 -41.09 -17.42 -34.65
N CYS A 168 -39.98 -17.24 -35.38
CA CYS A 168 -40.00 -16.98 -36.82
C CYS A 168 -39.45 -18.13 -37.69
N GLY A 169 -39.05 -19.26 -37.09
CA GLY A 169 -38.49 -20.41 -37.82
C GLY A 169 -37.10 -20.18 -38.43
N ALA A 170 -36.52 -19.00 -38.29
CA ALA A 170 -35.23 -18.67 -38.89
C ALA A 170 -34.08 -19.51 -38.30
N ILE A 171 -33.18 -19.96 -39.16
CA ILE A 171 -31.97 -20.68 -38.76
C ILE A 171 -30.94 -19.69 -38.21
N ASN A 172 -30.39 -19.99 -37.04
CA ASN A 172 -29.40 -19.21 -36.33
C ASN A 172 -28.14 -20.04 -36.11
N GLY A 173 -27.10 -19.73 -36.88
CA GLY A 173 -25.77 -20.28 -36.68
C GLY A 173 -24.90 -19.49 -35.69
N VAL A 174 -23.59 -19.70 -35.77
CA VAL A 174 -22.63 -19.19 -34.75
C VAL A 174 -22.23 -17.76 -35.06
N VAL A 175 -22.27 -16.89 -34.05
CA VAL A 175 -21.73 -15.52 -34.12
C VAL A 175 -20.35 -15.48 -33.48
N LYS A 176 -19.35 -14.93 -34.19
CA LYS A 176 -17.96 -14.86 -33.74
C LYS A 176 -17.28 -13.55 -34.16
N LYS A 177 -16.22 -13.19 -33.44
CA LYS A 177 -15.29 -12.13 -33.84
C LYS A 177 -14.44 -12.63 -35.02
N VAL A 178 -14.20 -11.77 -36.00
CA VAL A 178 -13.26 -12.05 -37.10
C VAL A 178 -11.82 -11.94 -36.58
N GLY A 179 -11.03 -13.01 -36.69
CA GLY A 179 -9.70 -13.11 -36.05
C GLY A 179 -8.70 -12.02 -36.47
N SER A 180 -8.76 -11.56 -37.72
CA SER A 180 -7.81 -10.59 -38.29
C SER A 180 -8.20 -9.12 -38.10
N SER A 181 -9.43 -8.84 -37.67
CA SER A 181 -9.95 -7.48 -37.53
C SER A 181 -10.32 -7.18 -36.07
N ALA A 182 -9.99 -5.97 -35.60
CA ALA A 182 -10.16 -5.61 -34.20
C ALA A 182 -11.64 -5.57 -33.77
N LEU A 183 -12.55 -5.14 -34.65
CA LEU A 183 -13.95 -4.80 -34.31
C LEU A 183 -15.01 -5.33 -35.31
N LYS A 184 -14.75 -6.44 -36.02
CA LYS A 184 -15.73 -7.07 -36.92
C LYS A 184 -16.37 -8.32 -36.32
N ILE A 185 -17.68 -8.48 -36.57
CA ILE A 185 -18.51 -9.58 -36.09
C ILE A 185 -19.15 -10.25 -37.30
N THR A 186 -18.98 -11.57 -37.45
CA THR A 186 -19.66 -12.33 -38.50
C THR A 186 -20.63 -13.35 -37.91
N HIS A 187 -21.71 -13.60 -38.66
CA HIS A 187 -22.70 -14.62 -38.38
C HIS A 187 -22.62 -15.74 -39.44
N ASP A 188 -22.17 -16.90 -39.00
CA ASP A 188 -22.09 -18.10 -39.82
C ASP A 188 -23.41 -18.86 -39.73
N LYS A 189 -24.44 -18.37 -40.45
CA LYS A 189 -25.84 -18.84 -40.37
C LYS A 189 -25.97 -20.35 -40.62
N PHE A 190 -25.22 -20.89 -41.56
CA PHE A 190 -25.36 -22.28 -42.04
C PHE A 190 -24.24 -23.23 -41.58
N ARG A 191 -23.47 -22.85 -40.54
CA ARG A 191 -22.36 -23.67 -40.02
C ARG A 191 -22.73 -25.12 -39.74
N ALA A 192 -23.90 -25.37 -39.16
CA ALA A 192 -24.33 -26.73 -38.82
C ALA A 192 -24.49 -27.63 -40.06
N PHE A 193 -24.98 -27.06 -41.17
CA PHE A 193 -25.07 -27.75 -42.45
C PHE A 193 -23.69 -27.90 -43.11
N ASN A 194 -22.91 -26.81 -43.16
CA ASN A 194 -21.59 -26.80 -43.80
C ASN A 194 -20.58 -27.74 -43.12
N ALA A 195 -20.66 -27.89 -41.80
CA ALA A 195 -19.76 -28.75 -41.01
C ALA A 195 -20.20 -30.22 -40.95
N SER A 196 -21.42 -30.56 -41.41
CA SER A 196 -21.91 -31.93 -41.41
C SER A 196 -21.26 -32.76 -42.52
N THR A 197 -20.69 -33.90 -42.14
CA THR A 197 -20.11 -34.92 -43.03
C THR A 197 -21.13 -35.97 -43.50
N SER A 198 -22.41 -35.84 -43.10
CA SER A 198 -23.45 -36.80 -43.49
C SER A 198 -23.71 -36.76 -45.00
N VAL A 199 -23.72 -37.95 -45.62
CA VAL A 199 -23.99 -38.15 -47.05
C VAL A 199 -25.45 -37.80 -47.41
N LYS A 200 -26.38 -37.88 -46.45
CA LYS A 200 -27.82 -37.55 -46.63
C LYS A 200 -28.19 -36.11 -46.23
N LYS A 201 -27.24 -35.16 -46.25
CA LYS A 201 -27.54 -33.76 -45.85
C LYS A 201 -28.38 -33.05 -46.91
N GLN A 202 -29.57 -32.58 -46.53
CA GLN A 202 -30.38 -31.71 -47.38
C GLN A 202 -30.18 -30.24 -46.98
N PRO A 203 -29.89 -29.33 -47.93
CA PRO A 203 -29.75 -27.92 -47.63
C PRO A 203 -31.11 -27.35 -47.21
N PRO A 204 -31.21 -26.64 -46.09
CA PRO A 204 -32.45 -25.99 -45.69
C PRO A 204 -32.87 -24.96 -46.75
N LEU A 205 -34.17 -24.70 -46.88
CA LEU A 205 -34.71 -23.78 -47.89
C LEU A 205 -34.02 -22.41 -47.89
N SER A 206 -33.72 -21.87 -46.70
CA SER A 206 -33.02 -20.60 -46.56
C SER A 206 -31.56 -20.62 -47.07
N LYS A 207 -30.92 -21.80 -47.16
CA LYS A 207 -29.58 -21.96 -47.74
C LYS A 207 -29.66 -21.99 -49.27
N GLN A 208 -30.66 -22.65 -49.84
CA GLN A 208 -30.88 -22.67 -51.28
C GLN A 208 -31.10 -21.24 -51.80
N VAL A 209 -32.04 -20.51 -51.18
CA VAL A 209 -32.29 -19.09 -51.51
C VAL A 209 -31.04 -18.22 -51.36
N PHE A 210 -30.22 -18.47 -50.32
CA PHE A 210 -28.96 -17.76 -50.16
C PHE A 210 -27.97 -18.07 -51.27
N ASP A 211 -27.82 -19.34 -51.66
CA ASP A 211 -26.88 -19.75 -52.70
C ASP A 211 -27.32 -19.24 -54.09
N ASP A 212 -28.62 -19.26 -54.36
CA ASP A 212 -29.22 -18.75 -55.60
C ASP A 212 -29.05 -17.22 -55.74
N SER A 213 -29.03 -16.47 -54.63
CA SER A 213 -28.84 -15.01 -54.65
C SER A 213 -27.48 -14.55 -55.21
N PHE A 214 -26.49 -15.45 -55.31
CA PHE A 214 -25.19 -15.15 -55.90
C PHE A 214 -25.08 -15.56 -57.37
N SER A 215 -26.11 -16.19 -57.96
CA SER A 215 -26.06 -16.70 -59.34
C SER A 215 -25.62 -15.62 -60.35
N GLU A 216 -26.25 -14.45 -60.33
CA GLU A 216 -25.90 -13.30 -61.18
C GLU A 216 -24.46 -12.78 -60.95
N ALA A 217 -24.05 -12.67 -59.68
CA ALA A 217 -22.71 -12.23 -59.30
C ALA A 217 -21.62 -13.23 -59.72
N ARG A 218 -21.93 -14.53 -59.69
CA ARG A 218 -21.02 -15.62 -60.12
C ARG A 218 -20.83 -15.64 -61.63
N HIS A 219 -21.87 -15.31 -62.40
CA HIS A 219 -21.76 -15.18 -63.85
C HIS A 219 -20.99 -13.93 -64.28
N SER A 220 -21.14 -12.81 -63.56
CA SER A 220 -20.48 -11.53 -63.89
C SER A 220 -19.03 -11.42 -63.40
N ASN A 221 -18.66 -12.07 -62.28
CA ASN A 221 -17.31 -11.97 -61.71
C ASN A 221 -16.77 -13.33 -61.24
N ALA A 222 -15.77 -13.85 -61.97
CA ALA A 222 -15.12 -15.12 -61.69
C ALA A 222 -14.39 -15.20 -60.33
N GLU A 223 -14.05 -14.07 -59.71
CA GLU A 223 -13.46 -14.05 -58.36
C GLU A 223 -14.47 -14.39 -57.26
N VAL A 224 -15.75 -14.09 -57.47
CA VAL A 224 -16.82 -14.40 -56.50
C VAL A 224 -16.92 -15.91 -56.31
N GLU A 225 -16.76 -16.70 -57.38
CA GLU A 225 -16.76 -18.16 -57.32
C GLU A 225 -15.72 -18.72 -56.35
N LYS A 226 -14.51 -18.12 -56.34
CA LYS A 226 -13.40 -18.54 -55.46
C LYS A 226 -13.69 -18.30 -53.98
N HIS A 227 -14.46 -17.24 -53.66
CA HIS A 227 -14.70 -16.78 -52.29
C HIS A 227 -16.11 -17.05 -51.75
N PHE A 228 -17.05 -17.44 -52.60
CA PHE A 228 -18.46 -17.65 -52.27
C PHE A 228 -18.67 -18.62 -51.10
N LYS A 229 -17.91 -19.73 -51.04
CA LYS A 229 -18.00 -20.70 -49.93
C LYS A 229 -17.60 -20.10 -48.56
N LYS A 230 -16.89 -18.97 -48.55
CA LYS A 230 -16.50 -18.22 -47.35
C LYS A 230 -17.42 -17.02 -47.07
N ALA A 231 -18.42 -16.77 -47.92
CA ALA A 231 -19.38 -15.70 -47.71
C ALA A 231 -20.19 -15.96 -46.44
N GLN A 232 -20.16 -15.00 -45.52
CA GLN A 232 -20.88 -15.03 -44.26
C GLN A 232 -21.66 -13.74 -44.10
N ASP A 233 -22.63 -13.76 -43.20
CA ASP A 233 -23.42 -12.58 -42.90
C ASP A 233 -22.62 -11.63 -42.01
N ASP A 234 -22.31 -10.44 -42.51
CA ASP A 234 -21.48 -9.46 -41.78
C ASP A 234 -22.38 -8.58 -40.89
N LEU A 235 -22.13 -8.63 -39.57
CA LEU A 235 -22.92 -7.90 -38.57
C LEU A 235 -22.24 -6.58 -38.26
N ASN A 236 -22.36 -5.64 -39.19
CA ASN A 236 -21.86 -4.27 -38.99
C ASN A 236 -22.66 -3.51 -37.92
N ALA A 237 -22.09 -2.42 -37.38
CA ALA A 237 -22.70 -1.66 -36.28
C ALA A 237 -24.09 -1.11 -36.63
N LEU A 238 -24.33 -0.72 -37.89
CA LEU A 238 -25.62 -0.20 -38.35
C LEU A 238 -26.71 -1.28 -38.30
N ARG A 239 -26.41 -2.51 -38.76
CA ARG A 239 -27.33 -3.65 -38.71
C ARG A 239 -27.57 -4.10 -37.28
N VAL A 240 -26.52 -4.21 -36.47
CA VAL A 240 -26.65 -4.60 -35.05
C VAL A 240 -27.51 -3.60 -34.28
N LEU A 241 -27.37 -2.30 -34.54
CA LEU A 241 -28.21 -1.26 -33.95
C LEU A 241 -29.70 -1.49 -34.26
N LYS A 242 -30.04 -1.79 -35.53
CA LYS A 242 -31.42 -2.10 -35.95
C LYS A 242 -31.96 -3.36 -35.26
N LEU A 243 -31.11 -4.37 -35.05
CA LEU A 243 -31.51 -5.59 -34.34
C LEU A 243 -31.77 -5.32 -32.85
N PHE A 244 -30.89 -4.55 -32.19
CA PHE A 244 -31.00 -4.27 -30.77
C PHE A 244 -32.22 -3.42 -30.40
N LYS A 245 -32.58 -2.44 -31.25
CA LYS A 245 -33.81 -1.66 -31.08
C LYS A 245 -35.09 -2.50 -31.06
N LYS A 246 -35.09 -3.68 -31.71
CA LYS A 246 -36.25 -4.59 -31.76
C LYS A 246 -36.36 -5.53 -30.55
N ILE A 247 -35.39 -5.55 -29.64
CA ILE A 247 -35.42 -6.41 -28.44
C ILE A 247 -36.47 -5.88 -27.45
N SER A 248 -37.26 -6.79 -26.86
CA SER A 248 -38.26 -6.45 -25.84
C SER A 248 -37.63 -6.24 -24.45
N ASP A 249 -38.21 -5.38 -23.62
CA ASP A 249 -37.68 -5.10 -22.27
C ASP A 249 -37.62 -6.35 -21.39
N SER A 250 -38.60 -7.25 -21.54
CA SER A 250 -38.60 -8.53 -20.83
C SER A 250 -37.46 -9.47 -21.26
N ASP A 251 -37.00 -9.37 -22.50
CA ASP A 251 -35.85 -10.15 -22.96
C ASP A 251 -34.53 -9.48 -22.54
N CYS A 252 -34.49 -8.15 -22.38
CA CYS A 252 -33.35 -7.44 -21.80
C CYS A 252 -33.03 -7.92 -20.38
N GLU A 253 -34.06 -8.18 -19.55
CA GLU A 253 -33.88 -8.76 -18.21
C GLU A 253 -33.18 -10.12 -18.25
N LEU A 254 -33.57 -10.99 -19.19
CA LEU A 254 -32.98 -12.32 -19.37
C LEU A 254 -31.53 -12.27 -19.86
N ILE A 255 -31.24 -11.31 -20.72
CA ILE A 255 -29.86 -11.04 -21.15
C ILE A 255 -29.03 -10.59 -19.93
N GLY A 256 -29.66 -10.09 -18.86
CA GLY A 256 -29.01 -9.66 -17.62
C GLY A 256 -28.82 -8.15 -17.53
N LEU A 257 -29.65 -7.38 -18.24
CA LEU A 257 -29.69 -5.91 -18.21
C LEU A 257 -30.97 -5.45 -17.50
N ASP A 258 -30.92 -4.30 -16.85
CA ASP A 258 -32.13 -3.62 -16.37
C ASP A 258 -32.60 -2.66 -17.47
N PRO A 259 -33.78 -2.87 -18.09
CA PRO A 259 -34.24 -2.06 -19.21
C PRO A 259 -34.38 -0.57 -18.89
N LYS A 260 -34.53 -0.21 -17.61
CA LYS A 260 -34.59 1.21 -17.18
C LYS A 260 -33.23 1.90 -17.24
N GLU A 261 -32.14 1.15 -17.09
CA GLU A 261 -30.78 1.69 -16.91
C GLU A 261 -29.87 1.42 -18.10
N ALA A 262 -30.09 0.30 -18.79
CA ALA A 262 -29.27 -0.10 -19.93
C ALA A 262 -30.07 -0.96 -20.90
N ARG A 263 -30.13 -0.53 -22.15
CA ARG A 263 -30.60 -1.36 -23.27
C ARG A 263 -29.45 -1.71 -24.23
N PRO A 264 -29.50 -2.86 -24.91
CA PRO A 264 -28.40 -3.32 -25.78
C PRO A 264 -27.95 -2.32 -26.84
N GLU A 265 -28.86 -1.54 -27.41
CA GLU A 265 -28.58 -0.51 -28.43
C GLU A 265 -27.70 0.62 -27.89
N MET A 266 -27.70 0.87 -26.58
CA MET A 266 -26.88 1.89 -25.93
C MET A 266 -25.39 1.52 -25.92
N PHE A 267 -25.04 0.25 -26.19
CA PHE A 267 -23.64 -0.18 -26.33
C PHE A 267 -23.01 0.25 -27.66
N LEU A 268 -23.79 0.76 -28.61
CA LEU A 268 -23.30 1.28 -29.88
C LEU A 268 -23.30 2.81 -29.85
N TRP A 269 -22.17 3.39 -30.22
CA TRP A 269 -22.01 4.84 -30.23
C TRP A 269 -22.61 5.44 -31.48
N GLN A 270 -23.58 6.32 -31.27
CA GLN A 270 -24.07 7.29 -32.25
C GLN A 270 -23.59 8.70 -31.88
N PHE A 271 -23.44 8.96 -30.58
CA PHE A 271 -22.86 10.16 -30.02
C PHE A 271 -21.71 9.79 -29.09
N ILE A 272 -20.61 10.52 -29.18
CA ILE A 272 -19.47 10.36 -28.27
C ILE A 272 -19.46 11.56 -27.32
N PRO A 273 -19.50 11.36 -26.00
CA PRO A 273 -19.33 12.45 -25.06
C PRO A 273 -17.89 12.96 -25.14
N ALA A 274 -17.73 14.23 -25.49
CA ALA A 274 -16.44 14.91 -25.48
C ALA A 274 -16.17 15.38 -24.03
N PRO A 275 -15.12 14.87 -23.37
CA PRO A 275 -14.85 15.18 -21.98
C PRO A 275 -14.49 16.67 -21.81
N PRO A 276 -14.81 17.28 -20.66
CA PRO A 276 -14.41 18.63 -20.32
C PRO A 276 -12.90 18.84 -20.42
N VAL A 277 -12.49 20.09 -20.62
CA VAL A 277 -11.06 20.48 -20.71
C VAL A 277 -10.30 20.16 -19.42
N CYS A 278 -10.94 20.19 -18.25
CA CYS A 278 -10.32 19.85 -16.96
C CYS A 278 -9.81 18.40 -16.87
N ILE A 279 -10.35 17.47 -17.68
CA ILE A 279 -9.89 16.06 -17.74
C ILE A 279 -8.65 15.92 -18.65
N ARG A 280 -8.48 16.83 -19.60
CA ARG A 280 -7.46 16.82 -20.66
C ARG A 280 -6.77 18.19 -20.76
N PRO A 281 -6.07 18.61 -19.70
CA PRO A 281 -5.46 19.93 -19.64
C PRO A 281 -4.34 20.06 -20.68
N SER A 282 -4.21 21.25 -21.25
CA SER A 282 -3.09 21.64 -22.11
C SER A 282 -1.89 21.97 -21.23
N VAL A 283 -0.70 21.52 -21.62
CA VAL A 283 0.55 21.80 -20.90
C VAL A 283 1.32 22.89 -21.64
N GLY A 284 1.36 24.09 -21.06
CA GLY A 284 2.17 25.19 -21.59
C GLY A 284 3.65 25.05 -21.22
N GLN A 285 4.53 25.27 -22.20
CA GLN A 285 5.94 25.63 -22.05
C GLN A 285 6.13 27.03 -22.65
N ASP A 286 7.18 27.76 -22.25
CA ASP A 286 7.33 29.23 -22.41
C ASP A 286 7.03 29.82 -23.81
N ALA A 287 7.07 29.02 -24.89
CA ALA A 287 6.68 29.43 -26.25
C ALA A 287 5.71 28.49 -27.00
N ALA A 288 5.30 27.37 -26.39
CA ALA A 288 4.46 26.36 -27.05
C ALA A 288 3.56 25.60 -26.05
N SER A 289 2.33 25.30 -26.45
CA SER A 289 1.46 24.36 -25.72
C SER A 289 1.56 22.97 -26.32
N THR A 290 1.70 21.96 -25.46
CA THR A 290 1.50 20.56 -25.83
C THR A 290 0.12 20.13 -25.38
N GLU A 291 -0.69 19.70 -26.33
CA GLU A 291 -2.04 19.23 -26.07
C GLU A 291 -2.05 17.79 -25.55
N ASP A 292 -3.05 17.47 -24.73
CA ASP A 292 -3.25 16.13 -24.19
C ASP A 292 -3.63 15.12 -25.30
N ASP A 293 -3.19 13.86 -25.15
CA ASP A 293 -3.45 12.81 -26.13
C ASP A 293 -4.95 12.61 -26.45
N LEU A 294 -5.85 12.83 -25.47
CA LEU A 294 -7.30 12.72 -25.67
C LEU A 294 -7.83 13.87 -26.54
N THR A 295 -7.26 15.07 -26.42
CA THR A 295 -7.63 16.23 -27.26
C THR A 295 -7.21 15.98 -28.71
N ALA A 296 -5.98 15.50 -28.92
CA ALA A 296 -5.49 15.14 -30.24
C ALA A 296 -6.39 14.07 -30.91
N LYS A 297 -6.73 13.01 -30.16
CA LYS A 297 -7.58 11.93 -30.69
C LYS A 297 -9.03 12.34 -30.92
N LEU A 298 -9.58 13.25 -30.10
CA LEU A 298 -10.91 13.80 -30.37
C LEU A 298 -10.93 14.54 -31.71
N GLY A 299 -9.90 15.33 -32.02
CA GLY A 299 -9.73 15.97 -33.33
C GLY A 299 -9.62 14.96 -34.48
N ASP A 300 -8.86 13.89 -34.32
CA ASP A 300 -8.75 12.81 -35.33
C ASP A 300 -10.09 12.10 -35.59
N ILE A 301 -10.89 11.88 -34.54
CA ILE A 301 -12.24 11.29 -34.66
C ILE A 301 -13.16 12.22 -35.44
N VAL A 302 -13.17 13.52 -35.13
CA VAL A 302 -13.97 14.52 -35.83
C VAL A 302 -13.58 14.59 -37.31
N GLN A 303 -12.28 14.60 -37.63
CA GLN A 303 -11.80 14.59 -39.01
C GLN A 303 -12.22 13.32 -39.76
N SER A 304 -12.09 12.15 -39.13
CA SER A 304 -12.49 10.88 -39.72
C SER A 304 -14.00 10.84 -40.02
N ASN A 305 -14.80 11.42 -39.12
CA ASN A 305 -16.25 11.53 -39.29
C ASN A 305 -16.64 12.51 -40.42
N ILE A 306 -15.95 13.65 -40.55
CA ILE A 306 -16.14 14.60 -41.67
C ILE A 306 -15.78 13.93 -43.01
N ASN A 307 -14.65 13.21 -43.06
CA ASN A 307 -14.22 12.51 -44.26
C ASN A 307 -15.26 11.46 -44.69
N LEU A 308 -15.78 10.68 -43.74
CA LEU A 308 -16.86 9.71 -44.00
C LEU A 308 -18.14 10.40 -44.50
N LYS A 309 -18.54 11.53 -43.90
CA LYS A 309 -19.68 12.34 -44.37
C LYS A 309 -19.49 12.79 -45.82
N ASN A 310 -18.31 13.30 -46.16
CA ASN A 310 -18.00 13.80 -47.49
C ASN A 310 -17.95 12.67 -48.52
N SER A 311 -17.40 11.50 -48.18
CA SER A 311 -17.40 10.32 -49.06
C SER A 311 -18.82 9.83 -49.36
N LEU A 312 -19.73 9.88 -48.38
CA LEU A 312 -21.13 9.54 -48.57
C LEU A 312 -21.85 10.55 -49.49
N LEU A 313 -21.65 11.85 -49.26
CA LEU A 313 -22.28 12.92 -50.07
C LEU A 313 -21.78 12.95 -51.51
N LYS A 314 -20.50 12.63 -51.73
CA LYS A 314 -19.89 12.58 -53.07
C LYS A 314 -20.21 11.29 -53.84
N GLY A 315 -20.88 10.32 -53.21
CA GLY A 315 -21.16 9.03 -53.85
C GLY A 315 -19.91 8.18 -54.11
N ALA A 316 -18.95 8.16 -53.17
CA ALA A 316 -17.73 7.38 -53.31
C ALA A 316 -18.02 5.86 -53.39
N PRO A 317 -17.11 5.05 -53.97
CA PRO A 317 -17.26 3.60 -54.00
C PRO A 317 -17.46 3.00 -52.60
N VAL A 318 -18.27 1.94 -52.50
CA VAL A 318 -18.62 1.28 -51.22
C VAL A 318 -17.37 0.83 -50.46
N GLN A 319 -16.35 0.36 -51.17
CA GLN A 319 -15.08 -0.04 -50.56
C GLN A 319 -14.43 1.10 -49.77
N THR A 320 -14.32 2.29 -50.38
CA THR A 320 -13.74 3.48 -49.74
C THR A 320 -14.57 3.92 -48.53
N ILE A 321 -15.91 3.85 -48.61
CA ILE A 321 -16.79 4.18 -47.49
C ILE A 321 -16.57 3.21 -46.33
N MET A 322 -16.45 1.91 -46.60
CA MET A 322 -16.18 0.89 -45.58
C MET A 322 -14.81 1.07 -44.93
N GLU A 323 -13.77 1.41 -45.70
CA GLU A 323 -12.44 1.72 -45.19
C GLU A 323 -12.43 2.95 -44.28
N CYS A 324 -13.11 4.04 -44.69
CA CYS A 324 -13.29 5.23 -43.84
C CYS A 324 -14.06 4.91 -42.55
N TRP A 325 -15.09 4.07 -42.62
CA TRP A 325 -15.87 3.68 -41.45
C TRP A 325 -15.06 2.80 -40.49
N ASP A 326 -14.32 1.81 -41.00
CA ASP A 326 -13.42 0.98 -40.21
C ASP A 326 -12.34 1.83 -39.52
N TYR A 327 -11.75 2.80 -40.24
CA TYR A 327 -10.75 3.71 -39.67
C TYR A 327 -11.33 4.56 -38.53
N MET A 328 -12.54 5.10 -38.69
CA MET A 328 -13.23 5.84 -37.63
C MET A 328 -13.46 4.97 -36.38
N GLN A 329 -13.87 3.71 -36.55
CA GLN A 329 -14.05 2.77 -35.44
C GLN A 329 -12.73 2.48 -34.71
N LEU A 330 -11.60 2.38 -35.44
CA LEU A 330 -10.28 2.20 -34.84
C LEU A 330 -9.86 3.40 -34.00
N GLN A 331 -10.05 4.64 -34.48
CA GLN A 331 -9.74 5.86 -33.70
C GLN A 331 -10.55 5.93 -32.41
N ILE A 332 -11.85 5.63 -32.52
CA ILE A 332 -12.79 5.52 -31.38
C ILE A 332 -12.33 4.48 -30.36
N ALA A 333 -11.82 3.33 -30.82
CA ALA A 333 -11.39 2.27 -29.93
C ALA A 333 -10.10 2.63 -29.18
N VAL A 334 -9.12 3.23 -29.88
CA VAL A 334 -7.86 3.71 -29.28
C VAL A 334 -8.13 4.82 -28.25
N TYR A 335 -9.12 5.67 -28.49
CA TYR A 335 -9.54 6.73 -27.58
C TYR A 335 -9.94 6.20 -26.19
N ILE A 336 -10.63 5.06 -26.13
CA ILE A 336 -10.97 4.40 -24.86
C ILE A 336 -9.83 3.53 -24.35
N ASN A 337 -9.33 2.62 -25.20
CA ASN A 337 -8.32 1.64 -24.82
C ASN A 337 -7.36 1.35 -25.98
N SER A 338 -6.16 1.91 -25.89
CA SER A 338 -5.09 1.68 -26.87
C SER A 338 -4.59 0.23 -26.89
N ASP A 339 -4.65 -0.49 -25.77
CA ASP A 339 -3.92 -1.76 -25.60
C ASP A 339 -4.67 -2.99 -26.11
N VAL A 340 -5.79 -2.81 -26.82
CA VAL A 340 -6.57 -3.95 -27.33
C VAL A 340 -5.79 -4.66 -28.45
N PRO A 341 -5.58 -5.99 -28.36
CA PRO A 341 -4.90 -6.74 -29.41
C PRO A 341 -5.54 -6.54 -30.78
N GLY A 342 -4.73 -6.17 -31.77
CA GLY A 342 -5.17 -5.84 -33.13
C GLY A 342 -5.38 -4.34 -33.40
N LEU A 343 -5.32 -3.48 -32.38
CA LEU A 343 -5.31 -2.01 -32.52
C LEU A 343 -3.89 -1.42 -32.51
N ASN A 344 -2.90 -2.13 -31.95
CA ASN A 344 -1.50 -1.70 -31.89
C ASN A 344 -0.75 -2.03 -33.20
N LYS A 345 -1.13 -1.40 -34.31
CA LYS A 345 -0.32 -1.45 -35.54
C LYS A 345 0.70 -0.31 -35.53
N ALA A 346 1.92 -0.57 -36.02
CA ALA A 346 2.96 0.45 -36.16
C ALA A 346 2.49 1.68 -36.97
N ASP A 347 1.54 1.48 -37.88
CA ASP A 347 0.90 2.51 -38.70
C ASP A 347 0.11 3.57 -37.91
N LEU A 348 -0.23 3.32 -36.63
CA LEU A 348 -1.00 4.23 -35.77
C LEU A 348 -0.12 5.19 -34.93
N GLY A 349 1.21 5.12 -35.07
CA GLY A 349 2.14 6.04 -34.43
C GLY A 349 2.44 5.73 -32.96
N LYS A 350 2.84 6.77 -32.19
CA LYS A 350 3.22 6.65 -30.78
C LYS A 350 2.05 6.09 -29.93
N PRO A 351 2.30 5.18 -28.97
CA PRO A 351 1.26 4.68 -28.07
C PRO A 351 0.65 5.83 -27.26
N ILE A 352 -0.68 5.96 -27.35
CA ILE A 352 -1.48 7.02 -26.75
C ILE A 352 -2.11 6.57 -25.44
N ARG A 353 -2.18 7.46 -24.45
CA ARG A 353 -2.87 7.18 -23.18
C ARG A 353 -4.37 7.50 -23.26
N GLY A 354 -5.14 6.49 -23.69
CA GLY A 354 -6.60 6.49 -23.60
C GLY A 354 -7.13 6.46 -22.17
N PHE A 355 -8.45 6.45 -22.00
CA PHE A 355 -9.08 6.46 -20.67
C PHE A 355 -8.69 5.27 -19.79
N VAL A 356 -8.66 4.06 -20.35
CA VAL A 356 -8.33 2.85 -19.60
C VAL A 356 -6.91 2.90 -19.04
N GLN A 357 -5.95 3.43 -19.82
CA GLN A 357 -4.55 3.59 -19.42
C GLN A 357 -4.40 4.56 -18.24
N ARG A 358 -5.24 5.60 -18.16
CA ARG A 358 -5.25 6.58 -17.05
C ARG A 358 -5.87 6.00 -15.77
N LEU A 359 -6.76 5.02 -15.90
CA LEU A 359 -7.43 4.39 -14.76
C LEU A 359 -6.61 3.24 -14.16
N LYS A 360 -5.97 2.41 -14.99
CA LYS A 360 -5.26 1.20 -14.57
C LYS A 360 -3.80 1.45 -14.16
N GLY A 361 -3.21 0.47 -13.48
CA GLY A 361 -1.78 0.46 -13.14
C GLY A 361 -1.44 1.20 -11.85
N LYS A 362 -0.14 1.24 -11.50
CA LYS A 362 0.36 1.86 -10.26
C LYS A 362 0.16 3.38 -10.25
N GLN A 363 0.36 4.02 -11.40
CA GLN A 363 0.16 5.47 -11.60
C GLN A 363 -1.27 5.81 -12.03
N GLY A 364 -2.16 4.82 -12.13
CA GLY A 364 -3.56 5.03 -12.50
C GLY A 364 -4.37 5.66 -11.36
N ARG A 365 -5.52 6.26 -11.70
CA ARG A 365 -6.35 7.01 -10.75
C ARG A 365 -6.74 6.21 -9.49
N PHE A 366 -7.13 4.95 -9.64
CA PHE A 366 -7.55 4.13 -8.49
C PHE A 366 -6.46 3.99 -7.43
N ARG A 367 -5.20 3.73 -7.84
CA ARG A 367 -4.10 3.49 -6.91
C ARG A 367 -3.35 4.76 -6.52
N GLY A 368 -3.06 5.63 -7.48
CA GLY A 368 -2.18 6.79 -7.30
C GLY A 368 -2.87 8.09 -6.91
N ASN A 369 -4.21 8.17 -7.01
CA ASN A 369 -4.97 9.38 -6.65
C ASN A 369 -6.09 9.12 -5.65
N LEU A 370 -6.74 7.95 -5.69
CA LEU A 370 -7.86 7.61 -4.80
C LEU A 370 -7.36 6.88 -3.53
N SER A 371 -6.78 5.69 -3.68
CA SER A 371 -6.28 4.92 -2.51
C SER A 371 -5.05 5.53 -1.88
N GLY A 372 -4.10 6.01 -2.69
CA GLY A 372 -2.96 6.80 -2.25
C GLY A 372 -3.03 8.17 -2.87
N LYS A 373 -2.68 9.21 -2.12
CA LYS A 373 -2.55 10.58 -2.63
C LYS A 373 -1.49 11.32 -1.85
N ARG A 374 -0.93 12.35 -2.47
CA ARG A 374 -0.11 13.33 -1.73
C ARG A 374 -1.04 14.13 -0.83
N VAL A 375 -0.57 14.40 0.39
CA VAL A 375 -1.28 15.18 1.40
C VAL A 375 -0.43 16.38 1.76
N ASP A 376 -1.09 17.49 2.08
CA ASP A 376 -0.44 18.67 2.64
C ASP A 376 -0.20 18.48 4.14
N PHE A 377 0.47 19.46 4.78
CA PHE A 377 0.83 19.41 6.22
C PHE A 377 1.59 18.12 6.58
N SER A 378 2.55 17.77 5.72
CA SER A 378 3.50 16.69 5.95
C SER A 378 4.94 17.17 5.78
N GLY A 379 5.85 16.69 6.61
CA GLY A 379 7.29 16.91 6.51
C GLY A 379 8.05 15.59 6.41
N ARG A 380 9.27 15.63 5.88
CA ARG A 380 10.17 14.48 5.83
C ARG A 380 11.59 14.93 6.14
N THR A 381 12.27 14.23 7.04
CA THR A 381 13.65 14.53 7.40
C THR A 381 14.34 13.29 7.97
N VAL A 382 15.67 13.31 7.96
CA VAL A 382 16.52 12.29 8.59
C VAL A 382 16.22 12.20 10.08
N ILE A 383 16.23 10.98 10.62
CA ILE A 383 16.05 10.70 12.04
C ILE A 383 17.38 10.63 12.79
N SER A 384 17.37 10.95 14.08
CA SER A 384 18.52 10.83 14.98
C SER A 384 18.05 10.41 16.39
N PRO A 385 18.89 9.72 17.18
CA PRO A 385 18.52 9.28 18.52
C PRO A 385 18.44 10.45 19.52
N ASP A 386 17.54 10.36 20.49
CA ASP A 386 17.56 11.21 21.70
C ASP A 386 16.96 10.47 22.91
N PRO A 387 17.80 9.90 23.80
CA PRO A 387 17.34 9.09 24.93
C PRO A 387 16.71 9.91 26.06
N ASN A 388 16.81 11.25 26.01
CA ASN A 388 16.22 12.14 27.01
C ASN A 388 14.75 12.44 26.73
N LEU A 389 14.29 12.25 25.50
CA LEU A 389 12.88 12.35 25.14
C LEU A 389 12.09 11.19 25.74
N ARG A 390 10.82 11.46 26.05
CA ARG A 390 9.90 10.39 26.43
C ARG A 390 9.64 9.48 25.22
N VAL A 391 9.29 8.23 25.46
CA VAL A 391 8.90 7.30 24.38
C VAL A 391 7.71 7.81 23.56
N ASP A 392 6.84 8.64 24.13
CA ASP A 392 5.69 9.24 23.44
C ASP A 392 5.98 10.63 22.85
N GLU A 393 7.23 11.11 22.88
CA GLU A 393 7.64 12.39 22.32
C GLU A 393 8.51 12.22 21.06
N VAL A 394 8.33 13.15 20.10
CA VAL A 394 9.20 13.31 18.94
C VAL A 394 9.71 14.73 18.86
N ALA A 395 11.01 14.90 18.73
CA ALA A 395 11.61 16.20 18.51
C ALA A 395 11.39 16.66 17.08
N VAL A 396 10.75 17.82 16.93
CA VAL A 396 10.47 18.47 15.65
C VAL A 396 11.41 19.67 15.48
N PRO A 397 12.13 19.80 14.36
CA PRO A 397 12.92 20.98 14.05
C PRO A 397 12.11 22.27 14.07
N GLU A 398 12.66 23.36 14.63
CA GLU A 398 12.02 24.68 14.64
C GLU A 398 11.65 25.15 13.22
N LEU A 399 12.48 24.85 12.21
CA LEU A 399 12.20 25.17 10.81
C LEU A 399 10.96 24.45 10.26
N VAL A 400 10.75 23.20 10.67
CA VAL A 400 9.56 22.42 10.31
C VAL A 400 8.36 22.97 11.08
N ALA A 401 8.51 23.24 12.37
CA ALA A 401 7.45 23.77 13.24
C ALA A 401 6.91 25.14 12.79
N LYS A 402 7.75 26.01 12.21
CA LYS A 402 7.33 27.31 11.64
C LYS A 402 6.50 27.18 10.36
N ASN A 403 6.80 26.19 9.53
CA ASN A 403 6.11 25.99 8.25
C ASN A 403 4.84 25.16 8.40
N MET A 404 4.85 24.20 9.32
CA MET A 404 3.70 23.34 9.62
C MET A 404 2.79 24.05 10.59
N THR A 405 1.54 24.27 10.21
CA THR A 405 0.57 25.01 11.03
C THR A 405 -0.57 24.11 11.52
N TYR A 406 -1.19 24.57 12.60
CA TYR A 406 -2.41 24.01 13.15
C TYR A 406 -3.49 25.10 13.24
N PRO A 407 -4.68 24.89 12.66
CA PRO A 407 -5.77 25.86 12.69
C PRO A 407 -6.49 25.81 14.04
N GLU A 408 -6.03 26.62 14.99
CA GLU A 408 -6.67 26.74 16.30
C GLU A 408 -7.81 27.76 16.25
N VAL A 409 -9.01 27.34 16.67
CA VAL A 409 -10.18 28.23 16.77
C VAL A 409 -10.07 29.04 18.06
N VAL A 410 -10.26 30.35 17.96
CA VAL A 410 -10.24 31.25 19.10
C VAL A 410 -11.47 31.02 19.98
N THR A 411 -11.21 30.76 21.24
CA THR A 411 -12.18 30.57 22.33
C THR A 411 -11.78 31.44 23.51
N ARG A 412 -12.69 31.59 24.49
CA ARG A 412 -12.41 32.27 25.76
C ARG A 412 -11.15 31.79 26.49
N TYR A 413 -10.76 30.52 26.31
CA TYR A 413 -9.64 29.92 27.05
C TYR A 413 -8.28 30.16 26.40
N ASN A 414 -8.23 30.35 25.07
CA ASN A 414 -6.98 30.45 24.31
C ASN A 414 -6.76 31.82 23.65
N ILE A 415 -7.70 32.77 23.79
CA ILE A 415 -7.61 34.09 23.15
C ILE A 415 -6.32 34.85 23.50
N GLU A 416 -5.90 34.82 24.77
CA GLU A 416 -4.67 35.50 25.20
C GLU A 416 -3.41 34.86 24.61
N LYS A 417 -3.36 33.53 24.62
CA LYS A 417 -2.30 32.75 23.99
C LYS A 417 -2.21 33.05 22.48
N LEU A 418 -3.33 33.02 21.77
CA LEU A 418 -3.35 33.25 20.32
C LEU A 418 -3.02 34.71 19.96
N ARG A 419 -3.41 35.68 20.80
CA ARG A 419 -2.95 37.07 20.66
C ARG A 419 -1.43 37.19 20.71
N GLU A 420 -0.78 36.46 21.61
CA GLU A 420 0.68 36.40 21.67
C GLU A 420 1.28 35.79 20.40
N ARG A 421 0.74 34.67 19.91
CA ARG A 421 1.20 34.02 18.66
C ARG A 421 1.07 34.95 17.45
N VAL A 422 -0.03 35.69 17.33
CA VAL A 422 -0.24 36.69 16.28
C VAL A 422 0.75 37.86 16.38
N ARG A 423 1.06 38.33 17.60
CA ARG A 423 2.06 39.39 17.82
C ARG A 423 3.47 38.95 17.42
N ASN A 424 3.82 37.68 17.65
CA ASN A 424 5.10 37.10 17.24
C ASN A 424 5.22 36.93 15.72
N GLY A 425 4.09 36.81 15.02
CA GLY A 425 4.02 36.70 13.56
C GLY A 425 4.60 35.39 13.03
N SER A 426 5.01 35.38 11.77
CA SER A 426 5.45 34.15 11.07
C SER A 426 6.93 33.80 11.27
N THR A 427 7.76 34.71 11.76
CA THR A 427 9.23 34.56 11.81
C THR A 427 9.75 34.00 13.14
N LYS A 428 9.13 34.41 14.25
CA LYS A 428 9.52 34.01 15.61
C LYS A 428 8.65 32.84 16.07
N TRP A 429 9.28 31.75 16.48
CA TRP A 429 8.61 30.65 17.16
C TRP A 429 8.58 30.95 18.68
N PRO A 430 7.47 30.73 19.39
CA PRO A 430 6.17 30.28 18.89
C PRO A 430 5.32 31.43 18.31
N GLY A 431 4.84 31.26 17.07
CA GLY A 431 4.12 32.30 16.30
C GLY A 431 2.95 31.76 15.48
N ALA A 432 2.54 32.50 14.45
CA ALA A 432 1.44 32.14 13.54
C ALA A 432 1.64 32.67 12.12
N ASN A 433 1.11 31.96 11.12
CA ASN A 433 1.28 32.33 9.71
C ASN A 433 0.05 32.98 9.09
N TYR A 434 -1.16 32.51 9.45
CA TYR A 434 -2.40 32.97 8.82
C TYR A 434 -3.51 33.20 9.85
N LEU A 435 -4.42 34.12 9.49
CA LEU A 435 -5.62 34.45 10.25
C LEU A 435 -6.84 34.41 9.31
N TYR A 436 -7.93 33.78 9.78
CA TYR A 436 -9.24 33.81 9.14
C TYR A 436 -10.24 34.45 10.10
N LYS A 437 -10.96 35.45 9.59
CA LYS A 437 -12.06 36.08 10.33
C LYS A 437 -13.32 35.22 10.25
N LYS A 438 -14.11 35.21 11.33
CA LYS A 438 -15.39 34.51 11.38
C LYS A 438 -16.28 34.87 10.19
N GLY A 439 -16.74 33.86 9.45
CA GLY A 439 -17.61 34.03 8.28
C GLY A 439 -16.89 34.41 6.96
N SER A 440 -15.59 34.70 7.00
CA SER A 440 -14.80 34.96 5.80
C SER A 440 -13.96 33.75 5.40
N THR A 441 -13.91 33.47 4.10
CA THR A 441 -12.98 32.49 3.51
C THR A 441 -11.62 33.11 3.17
N PHE A 442 -11.48 34.42 3.32
CA PHE A 442 -10.26 35.13 3.00
C PHE A 442 -9.16 34.84 4.03
N ARG A 443 -7.99 34.41 3.52
CA ARG A 443 -6.83 34.06 4.33
C ARG A 443 -5.89 35.26 4.43
N THR A 444 -5.83 35.90 5.58
CA THR A 444 -4.89 37.01 5.82
C THR A 444 -3.53 36.45 6.24
N MET A 445 -2.47 36.86 5.53
CA MET A 445 -1.09 36.43 5.82
C MET A 445 -0.44 37.36 6.84
N LEU A 446 0.00 36.81 7.98
CA LEU A 446 0.64 37.55 9.09
C LEU A 446 2.07 38.01 8.79
N LYS A 447 2.54 37.83 7.55
CA LYS A 447 3.80 38.43 7.10
C LYS A 447 3.66 39.93 6.80
N TYR A 448 2.44 40.37 6.50
CA TYR A 448 2.12 41.73 6.08
C TYR A 448 1.11 42.36 7.05
N GLY A 449 1.14 43.69 7.18
CA GLY A 449 0.22 44.45 8.02
C GLY A 449 0.68 44.61 9.47
N SER A 450 -0.15 45.29 10.27
CA SER A 450 0.16 45.61 11.68
C SER A 450 -0.28 44.46 12.60
N LEU A 451 0.68 43.63 13.02
CA LEU A 451 0.45 42.49 13.92
C LEU A 451 -0.23 42.87 15.24
N LYS A 452 0.13 44.03 15.80
CA LYS A 452 -0.45 44.52 17.05
C LYS A 452 -1.94 44.79 16.92
N HIS A 453 -2.34 45.42 15.82
CA HIS A 453 -3.75 45.72 15.52
C HIS A 453 -4.56 44.44 15.28
N MET A 454 -4.02 43.54 14.47
CA MET A 454 -4.67 42.26 14.17
C MET A 454 -4.86 41.40 15.42
N ALA A 455 -3.91 41.43 16.36
CA ALA A 455 -4.03 40.75 17.63
C ALA A 455 -5.11 41.40 18.54
N SER A 456 -5.21 42.72 18.59
CA SER A 456 -6.27 43.39 19.38
C SER A 456 -7.67 43.09 18.84
N GLU A 457 -7.81 42.97 17.52
CA GLU A 457 -9.08 42.69 16.84
C GLU A 457 -9.49 41.21 16.87
N LEU A 458 -8.70 40.33 17.48
CA LEU A 458 -9.01 38.90 17.54
C LEU A 458 -10.30 38.66 18.33
N GLN A 459 -11.24 37.92 17.75
CA GLN A 459 -12.55 37.62 18.33
C GLN A 459 -12.80 36.12 18.44
N GLU A 460 -13.73 35.72 19.30
CA GLU A 460 -14.15 34.32 19.43
C GLU A 460 -14.77 33.79 18.13
N GLY A 461 -14.31 32.64 17.68
CA GLY A 461 -14.68 32.04 16.40
C GLY A 461 -13.78 32.42 15.21
N ASP A 462 -12.83 33.35 15.38
CA ASP A 462 -11.73 33.51 14.42
C ASP A 462 -10.86 32.23 14.41
N LYS A 463 -10.17 31.95 13.30
CA LYS A 463 -9.23 30.81 13.19
C LYS A 463 -7.82 31.32 12.98
N VAL A 464 -6.89 30.90 13.83
CA VAL A 464 -5.47 31.25 13.75
C VAL A 464 -4.70 30.00 13.36
N GLU A 465 -4.01 30.03 12.22
CA GLU A 465 -3.05 28.99 11.85
C GLU A 465 -1.72 29.26 12.55
N ARG A 466 -1.61 28.78 13.79
CA ARG A 466 -0.39 28.89 14.60
C ARG A 466 0.66 27.86 14.19
N HIS A 467 1.92 28.12 14.52
CA HIS A 467 3.00 27.13 14.42
C HIS A 467 2.73 25.93 15.33
N ILE A 468 3.34 24.78 15.01
CA ILE A 468 3.39 23.64 15.93
C ILE A 468 4.15 24.05 17.20
N GLU A 469 3.66 23.65 18.35
CA GLU A 469 4.29 23.88 19.64
C GLU A 469 4.44 22.58 20.45
N ASP A 470 5.11 22.68 21.60
CA ASP A 470 5.34 21.53 22.47
C ASP A 470 3.99 20.95 22.97
N GLY A 471 3.82 19.64 22.81
CA GLY A 471 2.60 18.92 23.19
C GLY A 471 1.57 18.77 22.07
N ASP A 472 1.81 19.31 20.87
CA ASP A 472 0.95 19.03 19.72
C ASP A 472 1.05 17.57 19.28
N ILE A 473 -0.07 17.02 18.83
CA ILE A 473 -0.16 15.62 18.40
C ILE A 473 0.23 15.53 16.93
N VAL A 474 1.21 14.68 16.62
CA VAL A 474 1.70 14.44 15.27
C VAL A 474 1.71 12.95 14.97
N LEU A 475 1.51 12.59 13.70
CA LEU A 475 1.66 11.23 13.22
C LEU A 475 3.05 11.06 12.63
N PHE A 476 3.71 9.96 12.98
CA PHE A 476 5.07 9.67 12.56
C PHE A 476 5.15 8.28 11.93
N ASN A 477 5.67 8.21 10.71
CA ASN A 477 5.60 7.04 9.85
C ASN A 477 6.96 6.75 9.16
N ARG A 478 7.35 5.48 9.09
CA ARG A 478 8.46 5.01 8.24
C ARG A 478 7.93 4.31 6.99
N GLN A 479 8.54 4.63 5.85
CA GLN A 479 8.27 3.95 4.58
C GLN A 479 9.40 2.97 4.27
N PRO A 480 9.12 1.69 3.94
CA PRO A 480 7.82 1.04 3.77
C PRO A 480 7.13 0.65 5.09
N SER A 481 5.79 0.76 5.12
CA SER A 481 4.97 0.34 6.27
C SER A 481 4.58 -1.13 6.12
N LEU A 482 5.04 -1.99 7.03
CA LEU A 482 4.79 -3.44 6.99
C LEU A 482 3.63 -3.88 7.90
N HIS A 483 3.40 -3.14 8.97
CA HIS A 483 2.36 -3.44 9.96
C HIS A 483 1.76 -2.15 10.55
N LYS A 484 0.67 -2.27 11.32
CA LYS A 484 -0.04 -1.13 11.93
C LYS A 484 0.91 -0.17 12.66
N LEU A 485 1.86 -0.70 13.43
CA LEU A 485 2.78 0.10 14.26
C LEU A 485 3.87 0.84 13.48
N SER A 486 3.92 0.72 12.15
CA SER A 486 4.83 1.52 11.32
C SER A 486 4.39 2.98 11.21
N ILE A 487 3.17 3.30 11.67
CA ILE A 487 2.67 4.66 11.91
C ILE A 487 2.12 4.76 13.33
N LEU A 488 2.64 5.70 14.11
CA LEU A 488 2.20 5.97 15.49
C LEU A 488 2.03 7.47 15.69
N SER A 489 1.30 7.84 16.73
CA SER A 489 1.13 9.22 17.14
C SER A 489 2.03 9.56 18.33
N HIS A 490 2.70 10.71 18.24
CA HIS A 490 3.64 11.25 19.23
C HIS A 490 3.26 12.68 19.59
N PHE A 491 3.74 13.15 20.74
CA PHE A 491 3.74 14.56 21.11
C PHE A 491 4.96 15.26 20.51
N ALA A 492 4.74 16.32 19.75
CA ALA A 492 5.78 17.14 19.18
C ALA A 492 6.51 17.92 20.28
N ARG A 493 7.83 18.02 20.13
CA ARG A 493 8.68 18.83 20.99
C ARG A 493 9.68 19.60 20.16
N VAL A 494 9.61 20.92 20.15
CA VAL A 494 10.37 21.73 19.21
C VAL A 494 11.83 21.86 19.66
N ARG A 495 12.75 21.65 18.72
CA ARG A 495 14.20 21.71 18.95
C ARG A 495 14.91 22.51 17.85
N PRO A 496 16.06 23.14 18.15
CA PRO A 496 16.76 24.03 17.22
C PRO A 496 17.44 23.29 16.05
N HIS A 497 17.67 21.98 16.19
CA HIS A 497 18.33 21.17 15.17
C HIS A 497 17.39 20.83 14.00
N ARG A 498 17.95 20.24 12.94
CA ARG A 498 17.23 19.99 11.69
C ARG A 498 16.71 18.56 11.52
N THR A 499 17.09 17.61 12.39
CA THR A 499 16.66 16.21 12.31
C THR A 499 15.44 15.93 13.19
N PHE A 500 14.64 14.94 12.82
CA PHE A 500 13.66 14.39 13.75
C PHE A 500 14.39 13.57 14.79
N ARG A 501 14.00 13.69 16.07
CA ARG A 501 14.57 12.83 17.12
C ARG A 501 13.51 12.09 17.88
N LEU A 502 13.82 10.86 18.25
CA LEU A 502 12.94 10.00 19.00
C LEU A 502 13.75 9.13 19.95
N ASN A 503 13.07 8.62 20.97
CA ASN A 503 13.65 7.65 21.88
C ASN A 503 13.85 6.31 21.17
N GLU A 504 15.00 5.70 21.41
CA GLU A 504 15.48 4.49 20.77
C GLU A 504 14.61 3.26 21.10
N CYS A 505 13.92 3.27 22.24
CA CYS A 505 12.96 2.21 22.60
C CYS A 505 11.83 2.03 21.56
N VAL A 506 11.52 3.07 20.77
CA VAL A 506 10.44 3.07 19.77
C VAL A 506 10.96 2.74 18.36
N CYS A 507 12.26 2.49 18.18
CA CYS A 507 12.82 2.20 16.87
C CYS A 507 12.37 0.84 16.31
N ASN A 508 12.11 -0.16 17.16
CA ASN A 508 11.75 -1.51 16.71
C ASN A 508 10.44 -1.56 15.89
N PRO A 509 9.33 -0.93 16.30
CA PRO A 509 8.14 -0.81 15.46
C PRO A 509 8.39 -0.17 14.08
N TYR A 510 9.34 0.77 14.00
CA TYR A 510 9.69 1.38 12.73
C TYR A 510 10.72 0.55 11.97
N ASN A 511 11.39 -0.40 12.61
CA ASN A 511 12.56 -1.10 12.09
C ASN A 511 13.64 -0.10 11.59
N ALA A 512 13.90 0.93 12.39
CA ALA A 512 14.81 2.03 12.09
C ALA A 512 16.11 1.90 12.88
N ASP A 513 17.25 2.26 12.28
CA ASP A 513 18.60 2.05 12.84
C ASP A 513 19.55 3.26 12.73
N PHE A 514 19.01 4.45 12.41
CA PHE A 514 19.73 5.74 12.40
C PHE A 514 20.95 5.81 11.46
N ASP A 515 20.93 5.08 10.34
CA ASP A 515 22.02 5.02 9.34
C ASP A 515 21.94 6.11 8.24
N GLY A 516 20.99 7.04 8.36
CA GLY A 516 20.62 7.99 7.29
C GLY A 516 19.14 7.87 6.89
N ASP A 517 18.42 6.93 7.51
CA ASP A 517 16.97 6.80 7.43
C ASP A 517 16.21 8.13 7.57
N GLU A 518 15.18 8.28 6.72
CA GLU A 518 14.25 9.42 6.76
C GLU A 518 12.84 8.93 7.10
N MET A 519 12.14 9.71 7.92
CA MET A 519 10.75 9.42 8.30
C MET A 519 9.83 10.59 7.97
N ASN A 520 8.55 10.27 7.77
CA ASN A 520 7.51 11.22 7.45
C ASN A 520 6.76 11.63 8.71
N LEU A 521 6.47 12.92 8.84
CA LEU A 521 5.64 13.49 9.88
C LEU A 521 4.39 14.10 9.25
N HIS A 522 3.21 13.85 9.82
CA HIS A 522 1.94 14.42 9.39
C HIS A 522 1.24 15.08 10.58
N VAL A 523 0.61 16.23 10.35
CA VAL A 523 -0.05 17.01 11.41
C VAL A 523 -1.56 16.97 11.19
N PRO A 524 -2.33 16.30 12.06
CA PRO A 524 -3.79 16.34 12.03
C PRO A 524 -4.32 17.78 12.11
N GLN A 525 -5.24 18.14 11.21
CA GLN A 525 -5.75 19.51 11.09
C GLN A 525 -7.10 19.74 11.79
N THR A 526 -7.74 18.69 12.29
CA THR A 526 -9.04 18.75 12.98
C THR A 526 -8.93 18.18 14.39
N GLU A 527 -9.75 18.69 15.32
CA GLU A 527 -9.79 18.23 16.71
C GLU A 527 -10.20 16.75 16.83
N GLU A 528 -11.16 16.30 16.03
CA GLU A 528 -11.60 14.89 15.98
C GLU A 528 -10.45 13.95 15.60
N ALA A 529 -9.74 14.26 14.51
CA ALA A 529 -8.61 13.44 14.06
C ALA A 529 -7.44 13.48 15.05
N ARG A 530 -7.28 14.61 15.76
CA ARG A 530 -6.24 14.78 16.79
C ARG A 530 -6.53 13.91 18.01
N ALA A 531 -7.78 13.86 18.46
CA ALA A 531 -8.22 13.01 19.56
C ALA A 531 -8.10 11.51 19.21
N GLU A 532 -8.53 11.10 18.01
CA GLU A 532 -8.38 9.71 17.55
C GLU A 532 -6.91 9.29 17.45
N ALA A 533 -6.05 10.17 16.93
CA ALA A 533 -4.62 9.90 16.83
C ALA A 533 -3.98 9.70 18.22
N MET A 534 -4.30 10.57 19.18
CA MET A 534 -3.77 10.48 20.55
C MET A 534 -4.22 9.20 21.27
N GLU A 535 -5.51 8.88 21.22
CA GLU A 535 -6.08 7.76 21.98
C GLU A 535 -5.83 6.40 21.31
N LEU A 536 -6.03 6.28 20.00
CA LEU A 536 -5.96 4.99 19.31
C LEU A 536 -4.57 4.69 18.74
N MET A 537 -3.86 5.73 18.29
CA MET A 537 -2.55 5.60 17.62
C MET A 537 -1.38 6.01 18.51
N GLY A 538 -1.63 6.50 19.72
CA GLY A 538 -0.59 6.92 20.66
C GLY A 538 0.38 5.77 21.00
N VAL A 539 1.66 6.12 21.15
CA VAL A 539 2.72 5.15 21.49
C VAL A 539 2.39 4.34 22.75
N LYS A 540 1.91 5.01 23.80
CA LYS A 540 1.56 4.39 25.10
C LYS A 540 0.53 3.27 24.94
N ASN A 541 -0.49 3.48 24.11
CA ASN A 541 -1.57 2.50 23.93
C ASN A 541 -1.18 1.37 22.96
N ASN A 542 -0.05 1.50 22.26
CA ASN A 542 0.42 0.55 21.26
C ASN A 542 1.81 -0.03 21.60
N LEU A 543 2.13 -0.20 22.90
CA LEU A 543 3.39 -0.81 23.36
C LEU A 543 3.52 -2.31 23.02
N ALA A 544 2.39 -2.99 22.82
CA ALA A 544 2.33 -4.41 22.46
C ALA A 544 1.90 -4.61 21.00
N THR A 545 2.43 -5.65 20.35
CA THR A 545 2.06 -5.99 18.98
C THR A 545 0.72 -6.74 18.91
N PRO A 546 -0.15 -6.43 17.93
CA PRO A 546 -1.43 -7.12 17.77
C PRO A 546 -1.30 -8.59 17.35
N LYS A 547 -0.11 -9.05 16.91
CA LYS A 547 0.10 -10.42 16.43
C LYS A 547 0.02 -11.47 17.55
N ASN A 548 0.71 -11.23 18.67
CA ASN A 548 0.87 -12.17 19.78
C ASN A 548 0.72 -11.53 21.17
N GLY A 549 0.53 -10.20 21.22
CA GLY A 549 0.39 -9.44 22.46
C GLY A 549 1.70 -9.31 23.26
N GLU A 550 2.85 -9.53 22.62
CA GLU A 550 4.16 -9.28 23.24
C GLU A 550 4.56 -7.80 23.16
N PRO A 551 5.37 -7.29 24.10
CA PRO A 551 5.92 -5.95 24.02
C PRO A 551 6.88 -5.84 22.81
N ILE A 552 6.65 -4.82 21.99
CA ILE A 552 7.49 -4.49 20.83
C ILE A 552 8.27 -3.19 21.05
N ILE A 553 7.71 -2.25 21.81
CA ILE A 553 8.43 -1.08 22.31
C ILE A 553 8.99 -1.47 23.67
N ALA A 554 10.31 -1.59 23.75
CA ALA A 554 11.02 -2.06 24.92
C ALA A 554 12.47 -1.55 24.89
N ALA A 555 13.27 -1.88 25.91
CA ALA A 555 14.68 -1.55 25.93
C ALA A 555 15.41 -2.22 24.75
N ILE A 556 16.36 -1.49 24.15
CA ILE A 556 17.16 -1.99 23.02
C ILE A 556 18.66 -1.88 23.33
N GLN A 557 19.46 -2.73 22.68
CA GLN A 557 20.93 -2.65 22.57
C GLN A 557 21.62 -2.13 23.85
N ASP A 558 22.16 -0.92 23.83
CA ASP A 558 22.94 -0.33 24.93
C ASP A 558 22.16 -0.25 26.25
N PHE A 559 20.85 -0.03 26.20
CA PHE A 559 20.02 -0.01 27.41
C PHE A 559 19.97 -1.38 28.08
N ILE A 560 20.01 -2.47 27.30
CA ILE A 560 20.04 -3.84 27.82
C ILE A 560 21.42 -4.14 28.42
N SER A 561 22.51 -3.78 27.74
CA SER A 561 23.86 -4.00 28.27
C SER A 561 24.11 -3.20 29.55
N ALA A 562 23.62 -1.96 29.62
CA ALA A 562 23.69 -1.14 30.83
C ALA A 562 22.91 -1.75 31.97
N ALA A 563 21.68 -2.20 31.70
CA ALA A 563 20.85 -2.82 32.72
C ALA A 563 21.48 -4.12 33.25
N PHE A 564 22.04 -4.94 32.36
CA PHE A 564 22.70 -6.20 32.70
C PHE A 564 23.94 -5.98 33.58
N LEU A 565 24.83 -5.07 33.16
CA LEU A 565 26.04 -4.77 33.93
C LEU A 565 25.73 -4.15 35.29
N MET A 566 24.69 -3.32 35.37
CA MET A 566 24.26 -2.69 36.62
C MET A 566 23.59 -3.70 37.57
N SER A 567 22.80 -4.64 37.06
CA SER A 567 22.12 -5.65 37.88
C SER A 567 22.99 -6.85 38.27
N SER A 568 24.24 -6.90 37.81
CA SER A 568 25.22 -7.92 38.17
C SER A 568 25.52 -7.95 39.69
N LYS A 569 25.78 -9.15 40.23
CA LYS A 569 25.99 -9.41 41.68
C LYS A 569 27.21 -8.68 42.26
N ASP A 570 28.19 -8.35 41.44
CA ASP A 570 29.48 -7.74 41.84
C ASP A 570 29.44 -6.21 41.93
N ARG A 571 28.31 -5.57 41.61
CA ARG A 571 28.17 -4.11 41.65
C ARG A 571 27.64 -3.61 42.99
N PHE A 572 28.52 -2.92 43.71
CA PHE A 572 28.22 -2.22 44.95
C PHE A 572 28.51 -0.73 44.82
N PHE A 573 27.62 0.09 45.39
CA PHE A 573 27.71 1.54 45.38
C PHE A 573 27.69 2.08 46.80
N ASP A 574 28.53 3.08 47.08
CA ASP A 574 28.42 3.88 48.29
C ASP A 574 27.22 4.84 48.18
N ARG A 575 26.89 5.51 49.28
CA ARG A 575 25.72 6.41 49.32
C ARG A 575 25.81 7.53 48.27
N ALA A 576 26.99 8.12 48.08
CA ALA A 576 27.16 9.21 47.13
C ALA A 576 26.94 8.73 45.69
N SER A 577 27.60 7.65 45.28
CA SER A 577 27.41 7.10 43.93
C SER A 577 25.98 6.59 43.70
N PHE A 578 25.39 5.91 44.67
CA PHE A 578 24.02 5.39 44.55
C PHE A 578 23.00 6.51 44.35
N THR A 579 23.08 7.57 45.16
CA THR A 579 22.18 8.72 45.02
C THR A 579 22.36 9.42 43.68
N GLN A 580 23.61 9.60 43.21
CA GLN A 580 23.90 10.19 41.90
C GLN A 580 23.30 9.35 40.75
N ILE A 581 23.42 8.03 40.81
CA ILE A 581 22.84 7.11 39.82
C ILE A 581 21.32 7.22 39.79
N CYS A 582 20.68 7.30 40.96
CA CYS A 582 19.23 7.48 41.04
C CYS A 582 18.78 8.83 40.44
N LEU A 583 19.57 9.89 40.62
CA LEU A 583 19.30 11.19 40.01
C LEU A 583 19.47 11.21 38.49
N TYR A 584 20.21 10.26 37.89
CA TYR A 584 20.29 10.16 36.44
C TYR A 584 18.97 9.78 35.78
N MET A 585 18.12 9.00 36.46
CA MET A 585 16.85 8.54 35.88
C MET A 585 15.66 9.43 36.24
N LEU A 586 15.71 10.09 37.39
CA LEU A 586 14.60 10.88 37.91
C LEU A 586 14.58 12.31 37.35
N GLY A 587 13.37 12.84 37.18
CA GLY A 587 13.17 14.25 36.89
C GLY A 587 13.35 15.13 38.13
N PRO A 588 13.52 16.45 37.97
CA PRO A 588 13.78 17.37 39.08
C PRO A 588 12.63 17.44 40.10
N GLN A 589 11.42 17.05 39.71
CA GLN A 589 10.22 17.08 40.57
C GLN A 589 9.98 15.79 41.34
N ILE A 590 10.71 14.70 41.04
CA ILE A 590 10.44 13.39 41.65
C ILE A 590 11.33 13.21 42.87
N ARG A 591 10.71 13.13 44.04
CA ARG A 591 11.36 12.67 45.28
C ARG A 591 11.46 11.16 45.27
N PHE A 592 12.60 10.62 45.68
CA PHE A 592 12.77 9.19 45.94
C PHE A 592 13.11 8.90 47.40
N ASP A 593 12.69 7.73 47.86
CA ASP A 593 13.01 7.23 49.18
C ASP A 593 14.26 6.35 49.09
N LEU A 594 15.30 6.71 49.83
CA LEU A 594 16.54 5.94 49.84
C LEU A 594 16.33 4.62 50.60
N PRO A 595 16.46 3.44 49.95
CA PRO A 595 16.30 2.15 50.61
C PRO A 595 17.45 1.90 51.61
N PRO A 596 17.27 0.99 52.59
CA PRO A 596 18.37 0.57 53.44
C PRO A 596 19.49 -0.10 52.62
N PRO A 597 20.78 0.09 52.99
CA PRO A 597 21.89 -0.55 52.29
C PRO A 597 21.84 -2.08 52.48
N SER A 598 22.22 -2.84 51.44
CA SER A 598 22.30 -4.31 51.53
C SER A 598 23.42 -4.78 52.45
N VAL A 599 24.52 -4.02 52.53
CA VAL A 599 25.65 -4.30 53.42
C VAL A 599 25.77 -3.14 54.41
N LEU A 600 25.75 -3.43 55.71
CA LEU A 600 25.86 -2.41 56.78
C LEU A 600 27.29 -2.25 57.32
N LYS A 601 28.03 -3.36 57.42
CA LYS A 601 29.43 -3.43 57.90
C LYS A 601 30.23 -4.29 56.91
N PRO A 602 31.49 -3.96 56.60
CA PRO A 602 32.31 -2.87 57.17
C PRO A 602 31.94 -1.47 56.67
N GLN A 603 31.35 -1.35 55.48
CA GLN A 603 30.89 -0.09 54.88
C GLN A 603 29.43 -0.23 54.43
N MET A 604 28.67 0.87 54.48
CA MET A 604 27.32 0.92 53.93
C MET A 604 27.35 0.89 52.40
N LEU A 605 26.91 -0.22 51.81
CA LEU A 605 26.90 -0.43 50.36
C LEU A 605 25.51 -0.86 49.88
N TRP A 606 25.11 -0.29 48.76
CA TRP A 606 23.91 -0.63 48.01
C TRP A 606 24.27 -1.50 46.82
N THR A 607 23.43 -2.50 46.52
CA THR A 607 23.61 -3.32 45.33
C THR A 607 23.04 -2.63 44.10
N GLY A 608 23.56 -2.95 42.91
CA GLY A 608 22.98 -2.43 41.67
C GLY A 608 21.54 -2.88 41.41
N LYS A 609 21.11 -4.01 41.97
CA LYS A 609 19.69 -4.45 41.97
C LYS A 609 18.77 -3.44 42.65
N GLN A 610 19.20 -2.81 43.75
CA GLN A 610 18.41 -1.79 44.46
C GLN A 610 18.15 -0.53 43.62
N VAL A 611 18.96 -0.25 42.60
CA VAL A 611 18.70 0.85 41.65
C VAL A 611 17.42 0.59 40.86
N PHE A 612 17.18 -0.66 40.46
CA PHE A 612 15.97 -1.06 39.74
C PHE A 612 14.72 -1.02 40.60
N ASN A 613 14.86 -1.16 41.93
CA ASN A 613 13.74 -0.96 42.85
C ASN A 613 13.22 0.47 42.75
N ILE A 614 14.13 1.46 42.75
CA ILE A 614 13.79 2.88 42.61
C ILE A 614 13.29 3.18 41.19
N LEU A 615 13.80 2.49 40.17
CA LEU A 615 13.34 2.64 38.79
C LEU A 615 11.86 2.28 38.66
N MET A 616 11.45 1.14 39.25
CA MET A 616 10.06 0.68 39.27
C MET A 616 9.21 1.55 40.20
N ARG A 617 9.69 1.79 41.43
CA ARG A 617 8.97 2.50 42.50
C ARG A 617 9.90 3.49 43.22
N PRO A 618 9.92 4.78 42.82
CA PRO A 618 10.84 5.75 43.39
C PRO A 618 10.52 6.11 44.85
N ASN A 619 9.24 6.16 45.22
CA ASN A 619 8.78 6.55 46.54
C ASN A 619 7.59 5.70 46.99
N LYS A 620 7.23 5.79 48.27
CA LYS A 620 6.10 5.04 48.84
C LYS A 620 4.74 5.44 48.26
N ASP A 621 4.61 6.67 47.77
CA ASP A 621 3.38 7.20 47.18
C ASP A 621 3.10 6.61 45.79
N ASP A 622 4.14 6.12 45.09
CA ASP A 622 4.00 5.44 43.81
C ASP A 622 3.33 4.05 44.02
N PRO A 623 2.17 3.79 43.37
CA PRO A 623 1.38 2.58 43.58
C PRO A 623 1.98 1.33 42.92
N VAL A 624 3.04 1.47 42.12
CA VAL A 624 3.60 0.36 41.34
C VAL A 624 4.27 -0.68 42.25
N LEU A 625 3.65 -1.86 42.36
CA LEU A 625 4.13 -3.04 43.09
C LEU A 625 4.24 -4.24 42.13
N VAL A 626 5.35 -4.34 41.41
CA VAL A 626 5.59 -5.41 40.43
C VAL A 626 5.92 -6.71 41.16
N ASN A 627 5.28 -7.80 40.74
CA ASN A 627 5.62 -9.17 41.13
C ASN A 627 5.86 -9.99 39.85
N LEU A 628 7.04 -10.58 39.71
CA LEU A 628 7.44 -11.30 38.50
C LEU A 628 8.45 -12.40 38.85
N ASP A 629 8.27 -13.57 38.24
CA ASP A 629 9.26 -14.64 38.16
C ASP A 629 9.55 -14.92 36.68
N ALA A 630 10.79 -14.73 36.25
CA ALA A 630 11.14 -14.83 34.83
C ALA A 630 12.49 -15.51 34.60
N ALA A 631 12.54 -16.36 33.58
CA ALA A 631 13.77 -16.99 33.11
C ALA A 631 14.60 -15.99 32.29
N CYS A 632 15.80 -15.68 32.76
CA CYS A 632 16.80 -14.96 31.96
C CYS A 632 17.27 -15.82 30.77
N ARG A 633 17.97 -15.22 29.83
CA ARG A 633 18.44 -15.83 28.58
C ARG A 633 19.40 -17.01 28.79
N GLN A 634 20.24 -16.95 29.82
CA GLN A 634 21.19 -18.03 30.13
C GLN A 634 20.60 -19.14 31.01
N PHE A 635 19.33 -19.01 31.45
CA PHE A 635 18.73 -19.96 32.36
C PHE A 635 18.66 -21.36 31.75
N LYS A 636 19.14 -22.35 32.50
CA LYS A 636 18.99 -23.77 32.17
C LYS A 636 18.24 -24.43 33.32
N GLN A 637 17.21 -25.21 32.98
CA GLN A 637 16.42 -25.91 33.98
C GLN A 637 17.33 -26.85 34.79
N PRO A 638 17.39 -26.71 36.13
CA PRO A 638 18.18 -27.59 36.97
C PRO A 638 17.68 -29.04 36.86
N LYS A 639 18.60 -30.01 36.69
CA LYS A 639 18.26 -31.44 36.62
C LYS A 639 18.00 -32.04 38.01
N ASP A 640 18.57 -31.44 39.05
CA ASP A 640 18.61 -31.97 40.41
C ASP A 640 17.43 -31.50 41.29
N GLY A 641 16.39 -30.91 40.69
CA GLY A 641 15.21 -30.40 41.42
C GLY A 641 15.47 -29.18 42.31
N GLN A 642 16.66 -28.56 42.21
CA GLN A 642 16.99 -27.34 42.96
C GLN A 642 16.03 -26.19 42.63
N PRO A 643 15.71 -25.32 43.61
CA PRO A 643 14.97 -24.09 43.38
C PRO A 643 15.60 -23.24 42.27
N LYS A 644 14.76 -22.65 41.41
CA LYS A 644 15.20 -21.93 40.21
C LYS A 644 15.99 -20.65 40.52
N ASP A 645 15.74 -20.06 41.68
CA ASP A 645 16.37 -18.84 42.20
C ASP A 645 17.81 -19.06 42.73
N LEU A 646 18.24 -20.31 42.92
CA LEU A 646 19.61 -20.67 43.30
C LEU A 646 20.53 -20.93 42.10
N ASP A 647 20.20 -20.39 40.92
CA ASP A 647 21.02 -20.54 39.72
C ASP A 647 22.42 -19.90 39.90
N PRO A 648 23.52 -20.62 39.61
CA PRO A 648 24.88 -20.11 39.78
C PRO A 648 25.17 -18.84 38.97
N ASN A 649 24.52 -18.68 37.81
CA ASN A 649 24.73 -17.54 36.91
C ASN A 649 23.77 -16.38 37.18
N ASP A 650 22.95 -16.45 38.24
CA ASP A 650 21.91 -15.46 38.52
C ASP A 650 20.91 -15.31 37.36
N ALA A 651 20.57 -16.41 36.69
CA ALA A 651 19.74 -16.38 35.48
C ALA A 651 18.23 -16.56 35.75
N TRP A 652 17.76 -16.36 36.98
CA TRP A 652 16.33 -16.38 37.32
C TRP A 652 15.94 -15.09 38.04
N LEU A 653 15.13 -14.26 37.40
CA LEU A 653 14.69 -12.96 37.91
C LEU A 653 13.46 -13.14 38.80
N VAL A 654 13.58 -12.70 40.06
CA VAL A 654 12.49 -12.68 41.03
C VAL A 654 12.31 -11.25 41.53
N ILE A 655 11.13 -10.69 41.27
CA ILE A 655 10.71 -9.38 41.77
C ILE A 655 9.53 -9.59 42.70
N ARG A 656 9.59 -8.98 43.89
CA ARG A 656 8.49 -8.95 44.85
C ARG A 656 8.24 -7.53 45.31
N ASN A 657 7.01 -7.04 45.14
CA ASN A 657 6.60 -5.69 45.54
C ASN A 657 7.53 -4.58 45.01
N SER A 658 7.94 -4.69 43.74
CA SER A 658 8.93 -3.79 43.10
C SER A 658 10.34 -3.83 43.72
N GLU A 659 10.68 -4.90 44.44
CA GLU A 659 12.03 -5.16 44.93
C GLU A 659 12.63 -6.37 44.20
N VAL A 660 13.80 -6.19 43.59
CA VAL A 660 14.54 -7.24 42.89
C VAL A 660 15.29 -8.08 43.92
N MET A 661 14.90 -9.35 44.05
CA MET A 661 15.44 -10.29 45.03
C MET A 661 16.67 -11.03 44.47
N CYS A 662 16.55 -11.59 43.27
CA CYS A 662 17.63 -12.27 42.55
C CYS A 662 17.44 -12.10 41.04
N GLY A 663 18.48 -12.41 40.27
CA GLY A 663 18.47 -12.34 38.82
C GLY A 663 19.02 -11.06 38.22
N VAL A 664 19.35 -11.12 36.93
CA VAL A 664 19.84 -9.99 36.13
C VAL A 664 18.77 -9.46 35.18
N MET A 665 18.91 -8.18 34.80
CA MET A 665 18.08 -7.52 33.79
C MET A 665 18.71 -7.70 32.41
N ASP A 666 18.08 -8.51 31.56
CA ASP A 666 18.56 -8.88 30.24
C ASP A 666 17.48 -8.70 29.16
N LYS A 667 17.78 -9.03 27.89
CA LYS A 667 16.80 -8.90 26.80
C LYS A 667 15.49 -9.63 27.10
N SER A 668 15.52 -10.72 27.84
CA SER A 668 14.33 -11.53 28.09
C SER A 668 13.38 -10.92 29.13
N THR A 669 13.89 -10.09 30.02
CA THR A 669 13.18 -9.52 31.17
C THR A 669 12.82 -8.04 30.96
N ILE A 670 13.60 -7.29 30.18
CA ILE A 670 13.34 -5.86 29.89
C ILE A 670 13.25 -5.54 28.38
N GLY A 671 13.61 -6.47 27.51
CA GLY A 671 13.56 -6.31 26.04
C GLY A 671 12.29 -6.85 25.39
N GLU A 672 12.25 -6.78 24.06
CA GLU A 672 11.12 -7.23 23.26
C GLU A 672 10.92 -8.77 23.23
N GLY A 673 9.71 -9.21 22.92
CA GLY A 673 9.42 -10.59 22.47
C GLY A 673 9.10 -11.61 23.57
N LYS A 674 9.08 -11.22 24.85
CA LYS A 674 8.57 -12.06 25.95
C LYS A 674 7.50 -11.32 26.75
N LYS A 675 6.52 -12.08 27.25
CA LYS A 675 5.47 -11.57 28.14
C LYS A 675 5.92 -11.49 29.60
N ASP A 676 6.87 -12.33 30.00
CA ASP A 676 7.48 -12.31 31.34
C ASP A 676 8.52 -11.18 31.45
N ASN A 677 8.07 -9.97 31.13
CA ASN A 677 8.88 -8.75 31.04
C ASN A 677 8.37 -7.72 32.07
N VAL A 678 9.28 -7.01 32.73
CA VAL A 678 8.98 -6.01 33.76
C VAL A 678 8.02 -4.93 33.24
N PHE A 679 8.31 -4.35 32.08
CA PHE A 679 7.46 -3.33 31.44
C PHE A 679 6.12 -3.88 30.98
N TYR A 680 6.05 -5.16 30.60
CA TYR A 680 4.78 -5.79 30.25
C TYR A 680 3.88 -5.98 31.48
N ILE A 681 4.43 -6.39 32.62
CA ILE A 681 3.69 -6.48 33.88
C ILE A 681 3.24 -5.09 34.34
N MET A 682 4.11 -4.08 34.25
CA MET A 682 3.73 -2.69 34.54
C MET A 682 2.58 -2.22 33.64
N LEU A 683 2.63 -2.55 32.34
CA LEU A 683 1.58 -2.21 31.38
C LEU A 683 0.25 -2.88 31.74
N ARG A 684 0.28 -4.17 32.08
CA ARG A 684 -0.92 -4.98 32.35
C ARG A 684 -1.60 -4.58 33.67
N ASP A 685 -0.80 -4.38 34.72
CA ASP A 685 -1.33 -4.25 36.10
C ASP A 685 -1.52 -2.78 36.51
N TYR A 686 -0.69 -1.86 35.98
CA TYR A 686 -0.69 -0.44 36.36
C TYR A 686 -0.96 0.52 35.19
N GLY A 687 -1.09 -0.02 33.98
CA GLY A 687 -1.47 0.71 32.78
C GLY A 687 -0.31 1.31 31.97
N PRO A 688 -0.62 1.84 30.77
CA PRO A 688 0.38 2.36 29.83
C PRO A 688 1.30 3.47 30.36
N PRO A 689 0.82 4.44 31.16
CA PRO A 689 1.69 5.51 31.67
C PRO A 689 2.82 5.00 32.56
N ALA A 690 2.55 4.00 33.40
CA ALA A 690 3.55 3.42 34.30
C ALA A 690 4.67 2.71 33.52
N ALA A 691 4.30 1.90 32.53
CA ALA A 691 5.27 1.21 31.67
C ALA A 691 6.12 2.20 30.85
N ALA A 692 5.49 3.22 30.25
CA ALA A 692 6.19 4.25 29.51
C ALA A 692 7.18 5.04 30.38
N GLU A 693 6.80 5.37 31.61
CA GLU A 693 7.68 6.08 32.54
C GLU A 693 8.84 5.18 33.02
N GLY A 694 8.60 3.90 33.28
CA GLY A 694 9.66 2.92 33.56
C GLY A 694 10.70 2.85 32.44
N MET A 695 10.27 2.82 31.18
CA MET A 695 11.17 2.84 30.02
C MET A 695 11.93 4.18 29.89
N ASN A 696 11.27 5.31 30.15
CA ASN A 696 11.92 6.64 30.13
C ASN A 696 13.00 6.77 31.21
N ARG A 697 12.75 6.22 32.41
CA ARG A 697 13.72 6.19 33.51
C ARG A 697 14.92 5.33 33.11
N LEU A 698 14.67 4.16 32.52
CA LEU A 698 15.74 3.27 32.05
C LEU A 698 16.59 3.91 30.94
N SER A 699 15.99 4.57 29.94
CA SER A 699 16.75 5.19 28.85
C SER A 699 17.71 6.26 29.36
N LYS A 700 17.24 7.13 30.26
CA LYS A 700 18.06 8.19 30.87
C LYS A 700 19.15 7.63 31.79
N LEU A 701 18.80 6.62 32.60
CA LEU A 701 19.73 5.92 33.48
C LEU A 701 20.90 5.35 32.68
N SER A 702 20.57 4.51 31.69
CA SER A 702 21.52 3.77 30.90
C SER A 702 22.43 4.71 30.11
N ALA A 703 21.86 5.72 29.45
CA ALA A 703 22.64 6.68 28.66
C ALA A 703 23.70 7.40 29.50
N ARG A 704 23.34 7.89 30.69
CA ARG A 704 24.27 8.66 31.56
C ARG A 704 25.26 7.76 32.29
N TRP A 705 24.80 6.60 32.76
CA TRP A 705 25.64 5.67 33.51
C TRP A 705 26.72 5.05 32.64
N PHE A 706 26.39 4.62 31.41
CA PHE A 706 27.39 4.07 30.49
C PHE A 706 28.48 5.06 30.11
N THR A 707 28.15 6.35 29.94
CA THR A 707 29.17 7.39 29.69
C THR A 707 30.19 7.46 30.83
N ASN A 708 29.75 7.28 32.09
CA ASN A 708 30.63 7.40 33.25
C ASN A 708 31.37 6.10 33.60
N MET A 709 30.75 4.93 33.38
CA MET A 709 31.39 3.65 33.64
C MET A 709 32.48 3.36 32.60
N GLY A 710 32.21 3.66 31.32
CA GLY A 710 33.04 3.22 30.20
C GLY A 710 32.79 1.74 29.85
N PHE A 711 32.35 1.50 28.62
CA PHE A 711 32.21 0.16 28.04
C PHE A 711 32.78 0.22 26.62
N SER A 712 33.78 -0.61 26.33
CA SER A 712 34.50 -0.59 25.05
C SER A 712 34.83 -2.01 24.62
N ILE A 713 34.93 -2.21 23.31
CA ILE A 713 35.47 -3.42 22.71
C ILE A 713 36.89 -3.12 22.20
N GLY A 714 37.84 -3.99 22.52
CA GLY A 714 39.22 -3.92 22.06
C GLY A 714 39.58 -5.08 21.13
N ILE A 715 40.77 -5.02 20.52
CA ILE A 715 41.29 -6.15 19.73
C ILE A 715 41.60 -7.38 20.60
N THR A 716 41.95 -7.15 21.88
CA THR A 716 42.24 -8.20 22.86
C THR A 716 41.02 -9.05 23.19
N ASP A 717 39.82 -8.49 23.06
CA ASP A 717 38.55 -9.17 23.33
C ASP A 717 38.22 -10.26 22.29
N VAL A 718 38.82 -10.13 21.09
CA VAL A 718 38.62 -11.04 19.98
C VAL A 718 39.89 -11.84 19.63
N TYR A 719 40.97 -11.65 20.40
CA TYR A 719 42.22 -12.36 20.18
C TYR A 719 42.16 -13.76 20.83
N PRO A 720 42.39 -14.86 20.08
CA PRO A 720 42.34 -16.20 20.65
C PRO A 720 43.54 -16.47 21.56
N SER A 721 43.31 -17.22 22.64
CA SER A 721 44.39 -17.74 23.48
C SER A 721 45.18 -18.83 22.75
N GLU A 722 46.45 -19.04 23.12
CA GLU A 722 47.27 -20.12 22.52
C GLU A 722 46.63 -21.50 22.71
N ARG A 723 46.01 -21.73 23.88
CA ARG A 723 45.27 -22.96 24.17
C ARG A 723 44.09 -23.18 23.23
N LEU A 724 43.35 -22.12 22.90
CA LEU A 724 42.25 -22.19 21.94
C LEU A 724 42.77 -22.47 20.53
N VAL A 725 43.90 -21.87 20.14
CA VAL A 725 44.52 -22.11 18.82
C VAL A 725 44.94 -23.56 18.66
N GLN A 726 45.58 -24.14 19.67
CA GLN A 726 45.99 -25.56 19.67
C GLN A 726 44.76 -26.48 19.56
N SER A 727 43.79 -26.32 20.46
CA SER A 727 42.57 -27.14 20.47
C SER A 727 41.79 -27.03 19.15
N LYS A 728 41.70 -25.81 18.59
CA LYS A 728 41.07 -25.57 17.29
C LYS A 728 41.78 -26.35 16.18
N ASN A 729 43.11 -26.32 16.13
CA ASN A 729 43.87 -27.02 15.08
C ASN A 729 43.63 -28.53 15.16
N ASP A 730 43.68 -29.11 16.37
CA ASP A 730 43.43 -30.54 16.58
C ASP A 730 42.01 -30.95 16.12
N LEU A 731 41.00 -30.13 16.46
CA LEU A 731 39.61 -30.36 16.04
C LEU A 731 39.43 -30.27 14.51
N VAL A 732 40.09 -29.31 13.87
CA VAL A 732 40.01 -29.10 12.41
C VAL A 732 40.71 -30.24 11.67
N GLU A 733 41.90 -30.65 12.09
CA GLU A 733 42.64 -31.76 11.48
C GLU A 733 41.87 -33.07 11.58
N THR A 734 41.32 -33.37 12.75
CA THR A 734 40.46 -34.56 12.97
C THR A 734 39.25 -34.55 12.03
N ALA A 735 38.64 -33.38 11.84
CA ALA A 735 37.47 -33.25 10.98
C ALA A 735 37.81 -33.35 9.49
N TYR A 736 38.95 -32.81 9.06
CA TYR A 736 39.42 -32.93 7.69
C TYR A 736 39.75 -34.38 7.36
N ALA A 737 40.40 -35.12 8.26
CA ALA A 737 40.61 -36.57 8.10
C ALA A 737 39.29 -37.33 7.95
N ALA A 738 38.28 -37.03 8.78
CA ALA A 738 36.95 -37.63 8.67
C ALA A 738 36.24 -37.28 7.34
N CYS A 739 36.41 -36.05 6.83
CA CYS A 739 35.88 -35.64 5.54
C CYS A 739 36.55 -36.39 4.39
N ASP A 740 37.87 -36.57 4.44
CA ASP A 740 38.62 -37.33 3.43
C ASP A 740 38.20 -38.81 3.40
N GLU A 741 37.91 -39.42 4.55
CA GLU A 741 37.35 -40.78 4.61
C GLU A 741 35.99 -40.89 3.91
N VAL A 742 35.10 -39.92 4.13
CA VAL A 742 33.77 -39.88 3.48
C VAL A 742 33.93 -39.72 1.97
N ILE A 743 34.84 -38.85 1.53
CA ILE A 743 35.15 -38.63 0.10
C ILE A 743 35.77 -39.88 -0.52
N ALA A 744 36.63 -40.61 0.22
CA ALA A 744 37.22 -41.86 -0.25
C ALA A 744 36.14 -42.95 -0.45
N LYS A 745 35.19 -43.09 0.48
CA LYS A 745 34.05 -44.02 0.36
C LYS A 745 33.16 -43.66 -0.83
N TYR A 746 32.89 -42.38 -1.05
CA TYR A 746 32.16 -41.90 -2.22
C TYR A 746 32.88 -42.21 -3.54
N LYS A 747 34.20 -41.96 -3.63
CA LYS A 747 35.00 -42.31 -4.82
C LYS A 747 35.05 -43.82 -5.07
N ALA A 748 35.01 -44.64 -4.01
CA ALA A 748 34.97 -46.09 -4.10
C ALA A 748 33.57 -46.67 -4.38
N GLY A 749 32.51 -45.84 -4.39
CA GLY A 749 31.12 -46.28 -4.58
C GLY A 749 30.57 -47.14 -3.43
N THR A 750 31.19 -47.08 -2.24
CA THR A 750 30.82 -47.88 -1.06
C THR A 750 30.03 -47.08 -0.02
N LEU A 751 29.62 -45.86 -0.34
CA LEU A 751 28.90 -44.99 0.58
C LEU A 751 27.43 -45.42 0.71
N GLU A 752 27.03 -45.76 1.94
CA GLU A 752 25.64 -46.09 2.25
C GLU A 752 24.75 -44.85 2.10
N LYS A 753 23.69 -44.97 1.29
CA LYS A 753 22.80 -43.85 0.95
C LYS A 753 21.81 -43.59 2.08
N TYR A 754 21.60 -42.32 2.40
CA TYR A 754 20.49 -41.95 3.28
C TYR A 754 19.14 -42.11 2.59
N PRO A 755 18.07 -42.44 3.33
CA PRO A 755 16.74 -42.59 2.76
C PRO A 755 16.31 -41.31 2.01
N GLY A 756 16.01 -41.45 0.72
CA GLY A 756 15.57 -40.33 -0.13
C GLY A 756 16.68 -39.44 -0.70
N CYS A 757 17.96 -39.78 -0.48
CA CYS A 757 19.10 -39.07 -1.04
C CYS A 757 19.82 -39.92 -2.09
N ASP A 758 20.36 -39.28 -3.13
CA ASP A 758 21.39 -39.91 -3.97
C ASP A 758 22.74 -39.98 -3.21
N GLU A 759 23.73 -40.63 -3.82
CA GLU A 759 25.04 -40.84 -3.18
C GLU A 759 25.80 -39.51 -2.98
N LEU A 760 25.67 -38.58 -3.94
CA LEU A 760 26.32 -37.28 -3.89
C LEU A 760 25.70 -36.40 -2.79
N GLN A 761 24.37 -36.36 -2.71
CA GLN A 761 23.61 -35.67 -1.66
C GLN A 761 23.92 -36.27 -0.29
N THR A 762 24.05 -37.59 -0.19
CA THR A 762 24.43 -38.25 1.07
C THR A 762 25.83 -37.81 1.51
N MET A 763 26.79 -37.76 0.59
CA MET A 763 28.14 -37.27 0.84
C MET A 763 28.13 -35.79 1.29
N GLU A 764 27.43 -34.91 0.57
CA GLU A 764 27.33 -33.48 0.92
C GLU A 764 26.66 -33.25 2.29
N ASN A 765 25.64 -34.05 2.62
CA ASN A 765 24.98 -34.01 3.92
C ASN A 765 25.91 -34.46 5.06
N GLN A 766 26.67 -35.54 4.86
CA GLN A 766 27.65 -36.02 5.85
C GLN A 766 28.78 -35.00 6.06
N LEU A 767 29.36 -34.47 4.99
CA LEU A 767 30.41 -33.44 5.07
C LEU A 767 29.90 -32.18 5.77
N SER A 768 28.74 -31.67 5.38
CA SER A 768 28.14 -30.48 6.00
C SER A 768 27.83 -30.70 7.48
N GLY A 769 27.41 -31.91 7.85
CA GLY A 769 27.18 -32.31 9.23
C GLY A 769 28.46 -32.34 10.08
N ILE A 770 29.55 -32.91 9.55
CA ILE A 770 30.87 -32.94 10.22
C ILE A 770 31.37 -31.51 10.45
N LEU A 771 31.44 -30.69 9.40
CA LEU A 771 31.96 -29.32 9.46
C LEU A 771 31.12 -28.42 10.39
N SER A 772 29.80 -28.64 10.44
CA SER A 772 28.92 -27.91 11.35
C SER A 772 29.16 -28.25 12.82
N LYS A 773 29.47 -29.52 13.14
CA LYS A 773 29.79 -29.97 14.51
C LYS A 773 31.09 -29.35 15.01
N VAL A 774 32.12 -29.29 14.17
CA VAL A 774 33.43 -28.70 14.52
C VAL A 774 33.27 -27.24 14.92
N ARG A 775 32.49 -26.47 14.14
CA ARG A 775 32.17 -25.08 14.48
C ARG A 775 31.51 -24.96 15.85
N GLN A 776 30.59 -25.86 16.18
CA GLN A 776 29.92 -25.85 17.48
C GLN A 776 30.91 -26.17 18.61
N GLN A 777 31.72 -27.22 18.47
CA GLN A 777 32.72 -27.62 19.47
C GLN A 777 33.76 -26.53 19.72
N ALA A 778 34.38 -26.01 18.66
CA ALA A 778 35.34 -24.91 18.75
C ALA A 778 34.70 -23.63 19.33
N GLY A 779 33.41 -23.41 19.04
CA GLY A 779 32.65 -22.30 19.60
C GLY A 779 32.40 -22.45 21.10
N ASP A 780 32.03 -23.63 21.57
CA ASP A 780 31.79 -23.94 22.98
C ASP A 780 33.10 -23.82 23.79
N GLU A 781 34.21 -24.33 23.26
CA GLU A 781 35.55 -24.18 23.87
C GLU A 781 36.00 -22.72 23.92
N CYS A 782 35.75 -21.96 22.86
CA CYS A 782 36.04 -20.53 22.83
C CYS A 782 35.30 -19.80 23.96
N ILE A 783 33.99 -20.00 24.09
CA ILE A 783 33.17 -19.31 25.10
C ILE A 783 33.61 -19.70 26.51
N ALA A 784 33.99 -20.95 26.74
CA ALA A 784 34.47 -21.43 28.03
C ALA A 784 35.80 -20.80 28.47
N GLN A 785 36.65 -20.38 27.51
CA GLN A 785 37.95 -19.78 27.80
C GLN A 785 37.92 -18.25 27.90
N LEU A 786 36.91 -17.59 27.33
CA LEU A 786 36.80 -16.14 27.38
C LEU A 786 36.48 -15.65 28.80
N SER A 787 37.09 -14.51 29.18
CA SER A 787 36.81 -13.85 30.45
C SER A 787 35.33 -13.44 30.53
N LYS A 788 34.73 -13.55 31.71
CA LYS A 788 33.37 -13.05 31.99
C LYS A 788 33.21 -11.54 31.76
N TYR A 789 34.32 -10.78 31.81
CA TYR A 789 34.33 -9.33 31.57
C TYR A 789 34.55 -8.97 30.10
N ASN A 790 34.63 -9.96 29.21
CA ASN A 790 34.81 -9.71 27.78
C ASN A 790 33.58 -9.03 27.17
N SER A 791 33.75 -7.88 26.52
CA SER A 791 32.65 -7.04 26.04
C SER A 791 31.71 -7.74 25.05
N PRO A 792 32.17 -8.44 23.99
CA PRO A 792 31.30 -9.19 23.09
C PRO A 792 30.56 -10.34 23.78
N LEU A 793 31.17 -10.96 24.79
CA LEU A 793 30.53 -12.02 25.56
C LEU A 793 29.40 -11.47 26.43
N ILE A 794 29.60 -10.29 27.05
CA ILE A 794 28.56 -9.59 27.81
C ILE A 794 27.39 -9.19 26.89
N MET A 795 27.67 -8.68 25.69
CA MET A 795 26.62 -8.32 24.73
C MET A 795 25.82 -9.55 24.27
N ALA A 796 26.49 -10.66 23.98
CA ALA A 796 25.84 -11.93 23.61
C ALA A 796 25.01 -12.54 24.75
N THR A 797 25.52 -12.42 25.99
CA THR A 797 24.89 -12.93 27.22
C THR A 797 23.65 -12.11 27.59
N SER A 798 23.78 -10.79 27.63
CA SER A 798 22.66 -9.87 27.90
C SER A 798 21.63 -9.86 26.76
N GLY A 799 22.05 -10.22 25.55
CA GLY A 799 21.20 -10.21 24.35
C GLY A 799 21.01 -8.83 23.75
N SER A 800 21.90 -7.87 24.03
CA SER A 800 21.85 -6.52 23.47
C SER A 800 22.08 -6.51 21.97
N LYS A 801 23.21 -7.06 21.51
CA LYS A 801 23.58 -7.21 20.11
C LYS A 801 24.57 -8.35 19.94
N GLY A 802 24.39 -9.10 18.85
CA GLY A 802 25.20 -10.29 18.56
C GLY A 802 24.73 -11.53 19.33
N SER A 803 25.39 -12.64 19.04
CA SER A 803 25.13 -13.94 19.63
C SER A 803 26.44 -14.62 19.99
N SER A 804 26.37 -15.67 20.80
CA SER A 804 27.52 -16.53 21.10
C SER A 804 28.20 -17.05 19.83
N ILE A 805 27.42 -17.35 18.78
CA ILE A 805 27.93 -17.76 17.48
C ILE A 805 28.79 -16.65 16.84
N ASN A 806 28.37 -15.38 16.90
CA ASN A 806 29.15 -14.29 16.32
C ASN A 806 30.50 -14.13 17.03
N VAL A 807 30.52 -14.27 18.36
CA VAL A 807 31.77 -14.23 19.14
C VAL A 807 32.67 -15.40 18.73
N SER A 808 32.14 -16.62 18.68
CA SER A 808 32.90 -17.79 18.23
C SER A 808 33.44 -17.65 16.80
N GLN A 809 32.70 -17.00 15.90
CA GLN A 809 33.14 -16.78 14.52
C GLN A 809 34.29 -15.78 14.41
N MET A 810 34.32 -14.76 15.27
CA MET A 810 35.40 -13.77 15.27
C MET A 810 36.68 -14.32 15.92
N VAL A 811 36.55 -15.17 16.94
CA VAL A 811 37.67 -15.63 17.77
C VAL A 811 38.21 -17.01 17.34
N ALA A 812 37.32 -17.97 17.09
CA ALA A 812 37.71 -19.36 16.83
C ALA A 812 37.74 -19.69 15.33
N LEU A 813 36.57 -19.83 14.69
CA LEU A 813 36.46 -20.14 13.27
C LEU A 813 35.09 -19.73 12.69
N VAL A 814 35.08 -19.23 11.46
CA VAL A 814 33.87 -18.74 10.76
C VAL A 814 32.90 -19.88 10.42
N GLY A 815 33.45 -20.99 9.95
CA GLY A 815 32.72 -22.21 9.55
C GLY A 815 32.31 -22.25 8.08
N GLN A 816 31.65 -23.33 7.69
CA GLN A 816 31.22 -23.61 6.32
C GLN A 816 30.23 -22.55 5.81
N GLN A 817 30.49 -22.01 4.62
CA GLN A 817 29.58 -21.11 3.92
C GLN A 817 28.54 -21.92 3.14
N ILE A 818 27.26 -21.65 3.41
CA ILE A 818 26.13 -22.34 2.79
C ILE A 818 25.38 -21.34 1.89
N ILE A 819 25.21 -21.69 0.61
CA ILE A 819 24.52 -20.86 -0.38
C ILE A 819 23.37 -21.70 -0.95
N GLY A 820 22.13 -21.20 -0.88
CA GLY A 820 20.95 -21.93 -1.36
C GLY A 820 20.68 -23.25 -0.63
N GLY A 821 21.18 -23.40 0.61
CA GLY A 821 21.05 -24.63 1.40
C GLY A 821 22.10 -25.71 1.10
N GLN A 822 23.08 -25.43 0.23
CA GLN A 822 24.15 -26.36 -0.14
C GLN A 822 25.53 -25.70 0.03
N ARG A 823 26.59 -26.50 -0.05
CA ARG A 823 27.97 -25.99 -0.19
C ARG A 823 28.11 -25.25 -1.52
N VAL A 824 29.20 -24.49 -1.65
CA VAL A 824 29.47 -23.68 -2.85
C VAL A 824 29.41 -24.57 -4.10
N LEU A 825 28.52 -24.23 -5.03
CA LEU A 825 28.34 -24.95 -6.28
C LEU A 825 29.52 -24.74 -7.23
N ASP A 826 29.69 -25.69 -8.15
CA ASP A 826 30.71 -25.62 -9.19
C ASP A 826 30.38 -24.48 -10.18
N GLY A 827 31.13 -23.38 -10.10
CA GLY A 827 31.03 -22.24 -11.02
C GLY A 827 31.86 -22.41 -12.30
N PHE A 828 32.76 -23.38 -12.31
CA PHE A 828 33.56 -23.80 -13.47
C PHE A 828 33.28 -25.28 -13.78
N GLN A 829 33.80 -25.77 -14.91
CA GLN A 829 33.68 -27.18 -15.27
C GLN A 829 34.26 -28.08 -14.15
N ASP A 830 33.37 -28.79 -13.45
CA ASP A 830 33.64 -29.76 -12.38
C ASP A 830 34.43 -29.21 -11.18
N ARG A 831 34.36 -27.91 -10.91
CA ARG A 831 35.04 -27.29 -9.76
C ARG A 831 34.45 -25.95 -9.38
N THR A 832 34.66 -25.55 -8.13
CA THR A 832 34.24 -24.26 -7.59
C THR A 832 35.10 -23.10 -8.11
N LEU A 833 36.44 -23.24 -8.06
CA LEU A 833 37.40 -22.22 -8.50
C LEU A 833 38.57 -22.83 -9.29
N PRO A 834 39.26 -22.06 -10.16
CA PRO A 834 40.40 -22.55 -10.95
C PRO A 834 41.61 -23.00 -10.12
N HIS A 835 41.72 -22.53 -8.88
CA HIS A 835 42.77 -22.88 -7.93
C HIS A 835 42.64 -24.32 -7.38
N PHE A 836 41.45 -24.91 -7.49
CA PHE A 836 41.21 -26.28 -7.05
C PHE A 836 41.25 -27.26 -8.23
N PRO A 837 41.72 -28.50 -7.99
CA PRO A 837 41.62 -29.58 -8.96
C PRO A 837 40.16 -29.83 -9.39
N LYS A 838 39.98 -30.36 -10.60
CA LYS A 838 38.67 -30.82 -11.05
C LYS A 838 38.18 -31.98 -10.16
N ASN A 839 36.87 -32.02 -9.91
CA ASN A 839 36.19 -32.98 -9.03
C ASN A 839 36.67 -32.98 -7.57
N ALA A 840 37.34 -31.92 -7.12
CA ALA A 840 37.72 -31.78 -5.71
C ALA A 840 36.48 -31.48 -4.85
N ARG A 841 36.15 -32.40 -3.92
CA ARG A 841 35.01 -32.27 -2.98
C ARG A 841 35.43 -31.93 -1.55
N GLN A 842 36.74 -31.82 -1.33
CA GLN A 842 37.36 -31.55 -0.03
C GLN A 842 36.95 -30.16 0.50
N PRO A 843 36.84 -29.99 1.82
CA PRO A 843 36.80 -28.65 2.40
C PRO A 843 38.11 -27.91 2.03
N PRO A 844 38.05 -26.61 1.69
CA PRO A 844 39.26 -25.83 1.44
C PRO A 844 40.06 -25.74 2.75
N LEU A 845 41.36 -26.03 2.66
CA LEU A 845 42.32 -25.90 3.76
C LEU A 845 42.26 -24.51 4.40
#